data_AF-A0A8T4QAM0-F1
#
_entry.id   AF-A0A8T4QAM0-F1
#
_cell.length_a   1.000
_cell.length_b   1.000
_cell.length_c   1.000
_cell.angle_alpha   90.00
_cell.angle_beta   90.00
_cell.angle_gamma   90.00
#
_symmetry.space_group_name_H-M   'P 1'
#
loop_
_entity.id
_entity.type
_entity.pdbx_description
1 polymer ?
#
loop_
_entity_poly.entity_id
_entity_poly.type
_entity_poly.pdbx_seq_one_letter_code
_entity_poly.pdbx_strand_id
1 'polypeptide(L)'
;MVDIVCTLGPSCDTVEILQEMKASGMTFARINTSHVGLDYVKKAIPLCEQVGVPLIIDTAGAQVRTGDLEKSVAAFEEGDYVLITGCNIRGNNKEINLWPSEMVKQLEPGDMISIDFDALLLSVIEIIGDKVRAKVVNGGVMGRNKSVVVTDRYGVKRELPSLSEQDKEILRYSIENGIKYVAASFMNSSDDVKEVKKVLGNKVKIISKVESKKALANLNEIIELSDFILIDRGDLSKEISIERIPLTQKIIIKTASNFKIPVFVATNLLESMSEKRTPTRAEANDVINTILDGAKGLVLAGETAVGKYPLECVKMLAKLVEHSELVTNIDIDNGDSVLKRLEELNYISSETIAGNLVKAHGGRLVNRMLKKALSQNYIDSLYKIKIDENKYMDAEQIAIGAFSPIEGFMTQKELDSVLNNMRLSTGVVWTIPILFDINSQTANELLQGQQVGLMFEDEVVALFDVEEIYTYNKNEIAVKWFGTTSIEHPGVIMLNKMDEYLVGGKITLIKRKPSKFKEYELTPSQARKIFEEKGWSKIVGFHTRNAIHRSHEFLQMDAMYKVHADGLFIHPIIGQKKEGDFNSEFIIKSYELMANIYPKGKVVFGTFSTFSRYAGPREAIFTAICRKNFGCSHFIVGRDHTGVKDFYHPRASHEIFDKFPDLGIQPIIYDKVFYSKSLDSHIHEKEMQFTEEDKLQISGTQARNMLINYVQPPSWFMRPEISNMLLEAIKEDKEVFVSFKRNAKVIWFTGLSGSGKTTIALELKKKLESERKKTEIIDGDVIRNTLHKSLGFSREDIYMNNKLIAELCKQKESKFDFILVPIISPYKENREMARNLIGENFIELFISTPLEECAKRDVKGLYEKAKNGEITNLIGFSESNPYEAPQNANLIINTTNIEIEDAVSQILSFLNF
;
A
#
# COMPACT_ATOMS: atom_id res chain seq x y z
N MET A 1 12.15 26.91 17.43
CA MET A 1 10.80 26.35 17.40
C MET A 1 9.78 27.46 17.13
N VAL A 2 9.12 27.34 15.99
CA VAL A 2 8.06 28.23 15.49
C VAL A 2 6.73 27.81 16.11
N ASP A 3 5.94 28.78 16.60
CA ASP A 3 4.64 28.51 17.22
C ASP A 3 3.53 28.39 16.16
N ILE A 4 2.63 27.42 16.31
CA ILE A 4 1.45 27.24 15.44
C ILE A 4 0.20 27.65 16.19
N VAL A 5 -0.47 28.69 15.70
CA VAL A 5 -1.72 29.21 16.27
C VAL A 5 -2.89 28.76 15.38
N CYS A 6 -3.86 28.07 15.95
CA CYS A 6 -5.04 27.60 15.20
C CYS A 6 -6.30 28.33 15.64
N THR A 7 -7.08 28.83 14.69
CA THR A 7 -8.32 29.54 14.99
C THR A 7 -9.45 28.54 15.19
N LEU A 8 -10.13 28.63 16.33
CA LEU A 8 -11.24 27.75 16.68
C LEU A 8 -12.51 28.12 15.92
N GLY A 9 -13.26 27.09 15.54
CA GLY A 9 -14.57 27.20 14.92
C GLY A 9 -15.25 25.84 14.79
N PRO A 10 -16.39 25.77 14.10
CA PRO A 10 -17.21 24.56 14.00
C PRO A 10 -16.49 23.31 13.46
N SER A 11 -15.38 23.49 12.73
CA SER A 11 -14.59 22.37 12.19
C SER A 11 -13.67 21.72 13.23
N CYS A 12 -13.39 22.39 14.35
CA CYS A 12 -12.39 21.94 15.33
C CYS A 12 -12.73 22.22 16.80
N ASP A 13 -13.99 22.47 17.14
CA ASP A 13 -14.44 22.81 18.51
C ASP A 13 -14.85 21.60 19.37
N THR A 14 -14.23 20.44 19.15
CA THR A 14 -14.41 19.22 19.95
C THR A 14 -13.12 18.82 20.69
N VAL A 15 -13.25 18.11 21.81
CA VAL A 15 -12.11 17.68 22.64
C VAL A 15 -11.17 16.77 21.82
N GLU A 16 -11.74 15.84 21.07
CA GLU A 16 -11.01 14.85 20.29
C GLU A 16 -10.16 15.52 19.21
N ILE A 17 -10.75 16.42 18.42
CA ILE A 17 -10.03 17.12 17.34
C ILE A 17 -8.93 18.02 17.92
N LEU A 18 -9.20 18.75 19.01
CA LEU A 18 -8.20 19.60 19.64
C LEU A 18 -7.03 18.82 20.22
N GLN A 19 -7.27 17.65 20.80
CA GLN A 19 -6.21 16.74 21.25
C GLN A 19 -5.33 16.30 20.07
N GLU A 20 -5.94 15.93 18.94
CA GLU A 20 -5.20 15.56 17.73
C GLU A 20 -4.42 16.74 17.13
N MET A 21 -4.97 17.95 17.11
CA MET A 21 -4.29 19.16 16.64
C MET A 21 -3.09 19.49 17.54
N LYS A 22 -3.24 19.39 18.87
CA LYS A 22 -2.15 19.57 19.83
C LYS A 22 -1.04 18.54 19.60
N ALA A 23 -1.40 17.26 19.45
CA ALA A 23 -0.45 16.19 19.15
C ALA A 23 0.26 16.39 17.79
N SER A 24 -0.37 17.11 16.86
CA SER A 24 0.16 17.41 15.53
C SER A 24 1.01 18.70 15.48
N GLY A 25 1.18 19.41 16.60
CA GLY A 25 2.07 20.57 16.70
C GLY A 25 1.40 21.92 17.00
N MET A 26 0.08 21.97 17.23
CA MET A 26 -0.59 23.21 17.65
C MET A 26 -0.07 23.69 19.01
N THR A 27 0.35 24.96 19.07
CA THR A 27 0.88 25.60 20.29
C THR A 27 -0.13 26.48 20.99
N PHE A 28 -0.95 27.21 20.23
CA PHE A 28 -1.99 28.10 20.75
C PHE A 28 -3.31 27.88 20.01
N ALA A 29 -4.41 27.99 20.74
CA ALA A 29 -5.74 28.18 20.17
C ALA A 29 -6.07 29.68 20.10
N ARG A 30 -6.79 30.13 19.08
CA ARG A 30 -7.23 31.52 18.88
C ARG A 30 -8.73 31.57 18.68
N ILE A 31 -9.40 32.54 19.29
CA ILE A 31 -10.81 32.87 18.98
C ILE A 31 -10.85 34.23 18.31
N ASN A 32 -11.40 34.29 17.10
CA ASN A 32 -11.63 35.55 16.38
C ASN A 32 -13.04 36.09 16.68
N THR A 33 -13.11 37.11 17.52
CA THR A 33 -14.37 37.70 18.02
C THR A 33 -15.12 38.54 16.98
N SER A 34 -14.54 38.78 15.80
CA SER A 34 -15.28 39.40 14.69
C SER A 34 -16.36 38.48 14.10
N HIS A 35 -16.28 37.18 14.37
CA HIS A 35 -17.23 36.17 13.88
C HIS A 35 -18.06 35.52 15.00
N VAL A 36 -17.61 35.61 16.25
CA VAL A 36 -18.26 34.96 17.40
C VAL A 36 -18.40 35.92 18.57
N GLY A 37 -19.49 35.79 19.32
CA GLY A 37 -19.76 36.59 20.51
C GLY A 37 -19.26 35.96 21.82
N LEU A 38 -19.60 36.61 22.93
CA LEU A 38 -19.25 36.19 24.28
C LEU A 38 -19.69 34.75 24.61
N ASP A 39 -20.84 34.29 24.09
CA ASP A 39 -21.34 32.94 24.34
C ASP A 39 -20.42 31.83 23.82
N TYR A 40 -19.71 32.08 22.71
CA TYR A 40 -18.73 31.13 22.20
C TYR A 40 -17.47 31.13 23.06
N VAL A 41 -17.01 32.31 23.48
CA VAL A 41 -15.85 32.45 24.39
C VAL A 41 -16.10 31.69 25.71
N LYS A 42 -17.30 31.79 26.27
CA LYS A 42 -17.72 31.05 27.48
C LYS A 42 -17.62 29.53 27.33
N LYS A 43 -17.84 29.00 26.12
CA LYS A 43 -17.74 27.56 25.82
C LYS A 43 -16.30 27.13 25.53
N ALA A 44 -15.53 27.97 24.83
CA ALA A 44 -14.21 27.62 24.35
C ALA A 44 -13.12 27.67 25.44
N ILE A 45 -13.25 28.53 26.46
CA ILE A 45 -12.27 28.59 27.56
C ILE A 45 -12.16 27.24 28.30
N PRO A 46 -13.25 26.64 28.83
CA PRO A 46 -13.18 25.33 29.49
C PRO A 46 -12.68 24.22 28.56
N LEU A 47 -13.04 24.27 27.28
CA LEU A 47 -12.61 23.30 26.28
C LEU A 47 -11.08 23.32 26.10
N CYS A 48 -10.48 24.50 25.95
CA CYS A 48 -9.03 24.67 25.84
C CYS A 48 -8.31 24.27 27.14
N GLU A 49 -8.88 24.58 28.30
CA GLU A 49 -8.35 24.17 29.60
C GLU A 49 -8.32 22.64 29.75
N GLN A 50 -9.39 21.95 29.36
CA GLN A 50 -9.47 20.48 29.39
C GLN A 50 -8.39 19.82 28.53
N VAL A 51 -8.10 20.38 27.35
CA VAL A 51 -7.06 19.87 26.44
C VAL A 51 -5.65 20.34 26.85
N GLY A 52 -5.57 21.38 27.69
CA GLY A 52 -4.33 22.00 28.14
C GLY A 52 -3.60 22.77 27.04
N VAL A 53 -4.34 23.57 26.25
CA VAL A 53 -3.79 24.45 25.20
C VAL A 53 -4.06 25.91 25.57
N PRO A 54 -3.05 26.79 25.57
CA PRO A 54 -3.26 28.21 25.83
C PRO A 54 -4.13 28.88 24.76
N LEU A 55 -5.00 29.80 25.20
CA LEU A 55 -5.97 30.49 24.33
C LEU A 55 -5.63 31.97 24.16
N ILE A 56 -5.75 32.44 22.92
CA ILE A 56 -5.60 33.84 22.50
C ILE A 56 -6.99 34.39 22.14
N ILE A 57 -7.37 35.51 22.76
CA ILE A 57 -8.59 36.24 22.38
C ILE A 57 -8.22 37.31 21.37
N ASP A 58 -8.73 37.18 20.16
CA ASP A 58 -8.51 38.14 19.08
C ASP A 58 -9.72 39.05 18.93
N THR A 59 -9.52 40.32 19.27
CA THR A 59 -10.55 41.37 19.28
C THR A 59 -10.99 41.73 17.86
N ALA A 60 -12.23 42.18 17.69
CA ALA A 60 -12.69 42.63 16.37
C ALA A 60 -12.10 44.01 16.01
N GLY A 61 -11.88 44.85 17.03
CA GLY A 61 -11.46 46.24 16.88
C GLY A 61 -12.59 47.13 16.35
N ALA A 62 -12.45 48.45 16.51
CA ALA A 62 -13.41 49.37 15.92
C ALA A 62 -13.10 49.60 14.44
N GLN A 63 -13.85 48.94 13.56
CA GLN A 63 -13.82 49.15 12.11
C GLN A 63 -15.13 49.78 11.63
N VAL A 64 -15.03 50.59 10.57
CA VAL A 64 -16.23 51.06 9.86
C VAL A 64 -16.76 49.92 9.00
N ARG A 65 -18.06 49.65 9.10
CA ARG A 65 -18.74 48.59 8.37
C ARG A 65 -20.07 49.05 7.81
N THR A 66 -20.52 48.37 6.76
CA THR A 66 -21.87 48.54 6.23
C THR A 66 -22.91 47.91 7.14
N GLY A 67 -24.05 48.57 7.29
CA GLY A 67 -25.17 48.06 8.08
C GLY A 67 -26.00 47.00 7.36
N ASP A 68 -27.21 46.76 7.89
CA ASP A 68 -28.16 45.81 7.33
C ASP A 68 -28.74 46.29 5.99
N LEU A 69 -29.18 45.34 5.17
CA LEU A 69 -29.74 45.60 3.85
C LEU A 69 -31.15 44.99 3.73
N GLU A 70 -32.04 45.65 2.99
CA GLU A 70 -33.38 45.12 2.66
C GLU A 70 -33.30 43.77 1.93
N LYS A 71 -32.36 43.66 0.99
CA LYS A 71 -32.00 42.44 0.26
C LYS A 71 -30.68 41.87 0.79
N SER A 72 -30.25 40.72 0.27
CA SER A 72 -28.94 40.14 0.61
C SER A 72 -27.78 41.02 0.15
N VAL A 73 -27.97 41.72 -0.97
CA VAL A 73 -27.01 42.65 -1.57
C VAL A 73 -27.73 43.85 -2.19
N ALA A 74 -27.02 44.98 -2.28
CA ALA A 74 -27.44 46.19 -2.99
C ALA A 74 -26.48 46.46 -4.15
N ALA A 75 -27.02 46.71 -5.35
CA ALA A 75 -26.24 47.01 -6.55
C ALA A 75 -26.28 48.50 -6.86
N PHE A 76 -25.14 49.07 -7.23
CA PHE A 76 -24.93 50.49 -7.48
C PHE A 76 -24.35 50.68 -8.88
N GLU A 77 -24.94 51.60 -9.66
CA GLU A 77 -24.44 51.95 -10.98
C GLU A 77 -23.52 53.17 -10.90
N GLU A 78 -22.50 53.21 -11.75
CA GLU A 78 -21.57 54.34 -11.79
C GLU A 78 -22.32 55.63 -12.15
N GLY A 79 -22.06 56.71 -11.41
CA GLY A 79 -22.74 57.99 -11.56
C GLY A 79 -23.96 58.20 -10.68
N ASP A 80 -24.50 57.13 -10.07
CA ASP A 80 -25.62 57.23 -9.13
C ASP A 80 -25.26 58.03 -7.87
N TYR A 81 -26.30 58.44 -7.14
CA TYR A 81 -26.16 59.09 -5.84
C TYR A 81 -26.77 58.20 -4.74
N VAL A 82 -26.03 58.06 -3.65
CA VAL A 82 -26.43 57.33 -2.46
C VAL A 82 -26.37 58.24 -1.23
N LEU A 83 -27.36 58.11 -0.36
CA LEU A 83 -27.37 58.73 0.97
C LEU A 83 -26.76 57.77 1.99
N ILE A 84 -25.88 58.30 2.85
CA ILE A 84 -25.19 57.56 3.90
C ILE A 84 -25.64 58.12 5.24
N THR A 85 -26.15 57.28 6.13
CA THR A 85 -26.60 57.68 7.48
C THR A 85 -25.90 56.88 8.59
N GLY A 86 -25.77 57.48 9.77
CA GLY A 86 -25.35 56.77 10.99
C GLY A 86 -26.52 56.05 11.70
N CYS A 87 -27.77 56.30 11.27
CA CYS A 87 -28.94 55.68 11.84
C CYS A 87 -29.05 54.20 11.45
N ASN A 88 -29.53 53.36 12.37
CA ASN A 88 -29.74 51.94 12.07
C ASN A 88 -30.98 51.76 11.19
N ILE A 89 -30.77 51.59 9.89
CA ILE A 89 -31.80 51.35 8.88
C ILE A 89 -31.48 50.06 8.12
N ARG A 90 -32.48 49.51 7.41
CA ARG A 90 -32.22 48.53 6.36
C ARG A 90 -31.94 49.28 5.08
N GLY A 91 -30.68 49.28 4.64
CA GLY A 91 -30.25 50.00 3.46
C GLY A 91 -30.65 49.34 2.13
N ASN A 92 -30.54 50.11 1.05
CA ASN A 92 -30.73 49.71 -0.33
C ASN A 92 -29.78 50.51 -1.25
N ASN A 93 -30.01 50.53 -2.57
CA ASN A 93 -29.13 51.23 -3.51
C ASN A 93 -29.26 52.76 -3.50
N LYS A 94 -30.21 53.33 -2.75
CA LYS A 94 -30.39 54.79 -2.61
C LYS A 94 -29.97 55.32 -1.26
N GLU A 95 -30.09 54.50 -0.21
CA GLU A 95 -29.72 54.90 1.15
C GLU A 95 -29.08 53.72 1.90
N ILE A 96 -27.90 53.93 2.48
CA ILE A 96 -27.14 52.95 3.25
C ILE A 96 -26.78 53.52 4.62
N ASN A 97 -26.50 52.65 5.58
CA ASN A 97 -25.91 53.06 6.85
C ASN A 97 -24.52 52.48 7.08
N LEU A 98 -23.69 53.26 7.76
CA LEU A 98 -22.37 52.84 8.23
C LEU A 98 -22.35 52.83 9.76
N TRP A 99 -21.60 51.89 10.32
CA TRP A 99 -21.35 51.79 11.76
C TRP A 99 -19.84 51.70 12.02
N PRO A 100 -19.29 52.32 13.08
CA PRO A 100 -19.97 53.15 14.08
C PRO A 100 -20.59 54.43 13.50
N SER A 101 -21.71 54.87 14.07
CA SER A 101 -22.48 56.02 13.57
C SER A 101 -21.68 57.33 13.59
N GLU A 102 -20.71 57.40 14.49
CA GLU A 102 -19.74 58.48 14.68
C GLU A 102 -18.89 58.71 13.43
N MET A 103 -18.64 57.67 12.63
CA MET A 103 -17.88 57.80 11.40
C MET A 103 -18.60 58.69 10.39
N VAL A 104 -19.93 58.56 10.27
CA VAL A 104 -20.72 59.35 9.31
C VAL A 104 -20.64 60.84 9.64
N LYS A 105 -20.55 61.19 10.92
CA LYS A 105 -20.38 62.58 11.39
C LYS A 105 -19.00 63.17 11.09
N GLN A 106 -18.02 62.31 10.80
CA GLN A 106 -16.62 62.69 10.50
C GLN A 106 -16.35 62.71 8.98
N LEU A 107 -17.34 62.46 8.13
CA LEU A 107 -17.22 62.53 6.67
C LEU A 107 -17.28 63.99 6.19
N GLU A 108 -16.42 64.34 5.24
CA GLU A 108 -16.33 65.66 4.63
C GLU A 108 -16.49 65.59 3.09
N PRO A 109 -17.03 66.63 2.45
CA PRO A 109 -17.02 66.74 0.98
C PRO A 109 -15.63 66.55 0.38
N GLY A 110 -15.53 65.62 -0.58
CA GLY A 110 -14.28 65.23 -1.23
C GLY A 110 -13.65 63.95 -0.70
N ASP A 111 -14.16 63.36 0.39
CA ASP A 111 -13.73 62.05 0.84
C ASP A 111 -14.07 60.94 -0.16
N MET A 112 -13.23 59.91 -0.17
CA MET A 112 -13.49 58.68 -0.91
C MET A 112 -13.82 57.57 0.07
N ILE A 113 -14.89 56.83 -0.19
CA ILE A 113 -15.35 55.70 0.64
C ILE A 113 -15.25 54.44 -0.23
N SER A 114 -14.33 53.55 0.13
CA SER A 114 -14.19 52.24 -0.49
C SER A 114 -14.91 51.18 0.34
N ILE A 115 -15.73 50.36 -0.29
CA ILE A 115 -16.49 49.29 0.35
C ILE A 115 -16.10 47.96 -0.28
N ASP A 116 -15.76 46.99 0.56
CA ASP A 116 -15.40 45.61 0.15
C ASP A 116 -14.30 45.56 -0.92
N PHE A 117 -13.16 46.22 -0.66
CA PHE A 117 -11.97 46.19 -1.54
C PHE A 117 -12.18 46.85 -2.91
N ASP A 118 -12.65 48.10 -2.93
CA ASP A 118 -12.98 48.88 -4.14
C ASP A 118 -14.09 48.27 -5.03
N ALA A 119 -14.77 47.23 -4.55
CA ALA A 119 -15.95 46.67 -5.19
C ALA A 119 -17.06 47.72 -5.32
N LEU A 120 -17.10 48.71 -4.43
CA LEU A 120 -17.90 49.92 -4.57
C LEU A 120 -17.08 51.11 -4.07
N LEU A 121 -16.94 52.13 -4.92
CA LEU A 121 -16.21 53.35 -4.59
C LEU A 121 -17.15 54.55 -4.66
N LEU A 122 -17.24 55.28 -3.55
CA LEU A 122 -18.10 56.46 -3.42
C LEU A 122 -17.24 57.71 -3.19
N SER A 123 -17.67 58.85 -3.71
CA SER A 123 -17.09 60.16 -3.41
C SER A 123 -18.13 61.02 -2.69
N VAL A 124 -17.79 61.52 -1.50
CA VAL A 124 -18.68 62.39 -0.73
C VAL A 124 -18.82 63.73 -1.43
N ILE A 125 -20.06 64.13 -1.72
CA ILE A 125 -20.38 65.35 -2.46
C ILE A 125 -20.80 66.47 -1.52
N GLU A 126 -21.74 66.19 -0.61
CA GLU A 126 -22.31 67.18 0.29
C GLU A 126 -22.85 66.51 1.57
N ILE A 127 -22.93 67.29 2.65
CA ILE A 127 -23.55 66.88 3.92
C ILE A 127 -24.97 67.45 3.93
N ILE A 128 -25.97 66.60 4.15
CA ILE A 128 -27.40 66.94 4.18
C ILE A 128 -27.97 66.58 5.55
N GLY A 129 -27.96 67.55 6.48
CA GLY A 129 -28.41 67.32 7.86
C GLY A 129 -27.49 66.34 8.59
N ASP A 130 -28.04 65.21 9.04
CA ASP A 130 -27.33 64.10 9.67
C ASP A 130 -26.90 62.99 8.68
N LYS A 131 -27.15 63.19 7.38
CA LYS A 131 -26.79 62.26 6.31
C LYS A 131 -25.74 62.86 5.38
N VAL A 132 -25.08 61.99 4.64
CA VAL A 132 -24.03 62.35 3.68
C VAL A 132 -24.43 61.87 2.31
N ARG A 133 -24.46 62.76 1.31
CA ARG A 133 -24.72 62.37 -0.07
C ARG A 133 -23.39 62.09 -0.76
N ALA A 134 -23.25 60.87 -1.28
CA ALA A 134 -22.09 60.45 -2.04
C ALA A 134 -22.47 60.07 -3.47
N LYS A 135 -21.55 60.28 -4.42
CA LYS A 135 -21.66 59.85 -5.80
C LYS A 135 -20.91 58.53 -5.98
N VAL A 136 -21.50 57.58 -6.68
CA VAL A 136 -20.85 56.33 -7.07
C VAL A 136 -19.80 56.64 -8.15
N VAL A 137 -18.52 56.48 -7.80
CA VAL A 137 -17.38 56.67 -8.70
C VAL A 137 -17.04 55.39 -9.44
N ASN A 138 -17.17 54.23 -8.78
CA ASN A 138 -17.08 52.92 -9.40
C ASN A 138 -18.25 52.08 -8.89
N GLY A 139 -19.09 51.63 -9.83
CA GLY A 139 -20.27 50.81 -9.50
C GLY A 139 -19.89 49.40 -9.04
N GLY A 140 -20.86 48.72 -8.41
CA GLY A 140 -20.69 47.34 -7.96
C GLY A 140 -21.70 46.92 -6.91
N VAL A 141 -21.38 45.86 -6.17
CA VAL A 141 -22.32 45.19 -5.26
C VAL A 141 -21.84 45.29 -3.82
N MET A 142 -22.70 45.79 -2.94
CA MET A 142 -22.47 45.87 -1.50
C MET A 142 -23.27 44.80 -0.76
N GLY A 143 -22.61 44.09 0.16
CA GLY A 143 -23.24 43.20 1.13
C GLY A 143 -23.40 43.82 2.52
N ARG A 144 -23.94 43.04 3.45
CA ARG A 144 -24.05 43.40 4.88
C ARG A 144 -22.70 43.22 5.59
N ASN A 145 -22.45 44.02 6.61
CA ASN A 145 -21.28 43.91 7.50
C ASN A 145 -19.92 43.90 6.75
N LYS A 146 -19.85 44.61 5.62
CA LYS A 146 -18.66 44.72 4.77
C LYS A 146 -17.75 45.82 5.28
N SER A 147 -16.43 45.62 5.18
CA SER A 147 -15.44 46.62 5.59
C SER A 147 -15.54 47.88 4.74
N VAL A 148 -15.38 49.03 5.38
CA VAL A 148 -15.46 50.36 4.77
C VAL A 148 -14.17 51.10 5.10
N VAL A 149 -13.49 51.60 4.08
CA VAL A 149 -12.27 52.41 4.22
C VAL A 149 -12.57 53.81 3.73
N VAL A 150 -12.31 54.81 4.58
CA VAL A 150 -12.48 56.21 4.22
C VAL A 150 -11.10 56.82 3.97
N THR A 151 -10.90 57.33 2.76
CA THR A 151 -9.69 58.06 2.35
C THR A 151 -10.02 59.53 2.32
N ASP A 152 -9.43 60.28 3.25
CA ASP A 152 -9.59 61.72 3.35
C ASP A 152 -8.71 62.47 2.33
N ARG A 153 -9.07 63.72 2.04
CA ARG A 153 -8.36 64.55 1.05
C ARG A 153 -7.19 65.36 1.63
N TYR A 154 -7.14 65.59 2.95
CA TYR A 154 -6.30 66.61 3.58
C TYR A 154 -5.45 66.12 4.79
N GLY A 155 -5.38 64.82 5.03
CA GLY A 155 -4.73 64.22 6.21
C GLY A 155 -5.51 64.41 7.51
N VAL A 156 -6.84 64.48 7.46
CA VAL A 156 -7.68 64.79 8.65
C VAL A 156 -7.67 63.61 9.63
N LYS A 157 -7.32 63.86 10.89
CA LYS A 157 -7.28 62.84 11.95
C LYS A 157 -8.71 62.46 12.35
N ARG A 158 -9.17 61.27 11.95
CA ARG A 158 -10.46 60.68 12.34
C ARG A 158 -10.25 59.66 13.43
N GLU A 159 -11.07 59.74 14.48
CA GLU A 159 -10.93 58.93 15.69
C GLU A 159 -12.06 57.90 15.76
N LEU A 160 -11.66 56.63 15.82
CA LEU A 160 -12.47 55.51 16.28
C LEU A 160 -11.85 55.04 17.60
N PRO A 161 -12.65 54.58 18.58
CA PRO A 161 -12.11 54.02 19.80
C PRO A 161 -11.27 52.77 19.51
N SER A 162 -10.20 52.50 20.25
CA SER A 162 -9.37 51.31 20.00
C SER A 162 -10.10 49.98 20.24
N LEU A 163 -11.11 49.98 21.12
CA LEU A 163 -11.96 48.83 21.44
C LEU A 163 -13.44 49.19 21.33
N SER A 164 -14.23 48.29 20.72
CA SER A 164 -15.68 48.37 20.79
C SER A 164 -16.20 48.04 22.20
N GLU A 165 -17.45 48.39 22.53
CA GLU A 165 -18.06 48.01 23.80
C GLU A 165 -18.17 46.48 23.95
N GLN A 166 -18.41 45.77 22.84
CA GLN A 166 -18.40 44.31 22.80
C GLN A 166 -17.01 43.74 23.11
N ASP A 167 -15.94 44.33 22.54
CA ASP A 167 -14.57 43.91 22.87
C ASP A 167 -14.29 44.10 24.37
N LYS A 168 -14.69 45.24 24.95
CA LYS A 168 -14.50 45.49 26.40
C LYS A 168 -15.22 44.45 27.26
N GLU A 169 -16.44 44.05 26.89
CA GLU A 169 -17.19 43.00 27.60
C GLU A 169 -16.48 41.65 27.52
N ILE A 170 -16.09 41.23 26.30
CA ILE A 170 -15.40 39.95 26.07
C ILE A 170 -14.06 39.92 26.79
N LEU A 171 -13.29 41.00 26.74
CA LEU A 171 -11.98 41.09 27.39
C LEU A 171 -12.11 40.99 28.91
N ARG A 172 -13.06 41.70 29.54
CA ARG A 172 -13.30 41.60 31.00
C ARG A 172 -13.59 40.15 31.41
N TYR A 173 -14.53 39.50 30.74
CA TYR A 173 -14.86 38.09 31.01
C TYR A 173 -13.64 37.17 30.81
N SER A 174 -12.89 37.36 29.73
CA SER A 174 -11.71 36.55 29.41
C SER A 174 -10.62 36.68 30.47
N ILE A 175 -10.37 37.89 30.96
CA ILE A 175 -9.36 38.17 32.00
C ILE A 175 -9.77 37.53 33.33
N GLU A 176 -11.04 37.65 33.72
CA GLU A 176 -11.59 37.02 34.93
C GLU A 176 -11.46 35.49 34.91
N ASN A 177 -11.49 34.89 33.72
CA ASN A 177 -11.33 33.46 33.49
C ASN A 177 -9.90 33.07 33.08
N GLY A 178 -8.89 33.87 33.44
CA GLY A 178 -7.49 33.45 33.41
C GLY A 178 -6.79 33.51 32.04
N ILE A 179 -7.38 34.16 31.04
CA ILE A 179 -6.73 34.39 29.74
C ILE A 179 -5.49 35.26 29.89
N LYS A 180 -4.41 34.86 29.21
CA LYS A 180 -3.08 35.49 29.30
C LYS A 180 -2.64 36.23 28.04
N TYR A 181 -3.32 36.04 26.92
CA TYR A 181 -2.93 36.58 25.62
C TYR A 181 -4.13 37.19 24.90
N VAL A 182 -3.97 38.42 24.43
CA VAL A 182 -4.98 39.14 23.66
C VAL A 182 -4.34 39.69 22.39
N ALA A 183 -4.92 39.38 21.23
CA ALA A 183 -4.60 40.02 19.98
C ALA A 183 -5.53 41.23 19.75
N ALA A 184 -4.92 42.41 19.71
CA ALA A 184 -5.62 43.69 19.62
C ALA A 184 -5.64 44.17 18.16
N SER A 185 -6.83 44.27 17.57
CA SER A 185 -7.01 44.67 16.17
C SER A 185 -6.98 46.19 15.99
N PHE A 186 -6.47 46.64 14.85
CA PHE A 186 -6.35 48.03 14.38
C PHE A 186 -5.55 48.94 15.31
N MET A 187 -4.41 48.44 15.82
CA MET A 187 -3.48 49.27 16.61
C MET A 187 -2.76 50.26 15.69
N ASN A 188 -3.32 51.46 15.56
CA ASN A 188 -2.86 52.47 14.61
C ASN A 188 -1.83 53.45 15.21
N SER A 189 -1.73 53.50 16.54
CA SER A 189 -0.87 54.43 17.27
C SER A 189 -0.44 53.87 18.62
N SER A 190 0.57 54.49 19.24
CA SER A 190 0.97 54.17 20.61
C SER A 190 -0.13 54.42 21.66
N ASP A 191 -1.04 55.35 21.41
CA ASP A 191 -2.16 55.63 22.34
C ASP A 191 -3.23 54.54 22.31
N ASP A 192 -3.48 53.92 21.16
CA ASP A 192 -4.38 52.76 21.05
C ASP A 192 -3.86 51.60 21.92
N VAL A 193 -2.55 51.31 21.83
CA VAL A 193 -1.90 50.27 22.63
C VAL A 193 -2.01 50.57 24.13
N LYS A 194 -1.83 51.83 24.53
CA LYS A 194 -2.00 52.25 25.94
C LYS A 194 -3.45 52.09 26.41
N GLU A 195 -4.43 52.42 25.57
CA GLU A 195 -5.85 52.27 25.91
C GLU A 195 -6.20 50.79 26.14
N VAL A 196 -5.80 49.91 25.22
CA VAL A 196 -6.01 48.46 25.37
C VAL A 196 -5.30 47.95 26.63
N LYS A 197 -4.05 48.34 26.87
CA LYS A 197 -3.30 47.96 28.08
C LYS A 197 -3.98 48.37 29.38
N LYS A 198 -4.68 49.52 29.42
CA LYS A 198 -5.47 49.93 30.59
C LYS A 198 -6.60 48.94 30.90
N VAL A 199 -7.22 48.37 29.87
CA VAL A 199 -8.28 47.35 30.03
C VAL A 199 -7.68 46.00 30.44
N LEU A 200 -6.56 45.61 29.83
CA LEU A 200 -5.91 44.32 30.05
C LEU A 200 -5.19 44.21 31.42
N GLY A 201 -4.67 45.32 31.93
CA GLY A 201 -3.79 45.34 33.10
C GLY A 201 -2.45 44.66 32.86
N ASN A 202 -1.65 44.48 33.92
CA ASN A 202 -0.26 44.02 33.80
C ASN A 202 -0.09 42.49 33.67
N LYS A 203 -1.17 41.71 33.81
CA LYS A 203 -1.11 40.23 33.84
C LYS A 203 -1.32 39.57 32.48
N VAL A 204 -1.76 40.33 31.48
CA VAL A 204 -2.09 39.85 30.14
C VAL A 204 -1.11 40.43 29.14
N LYS A 205 -0.62 39.57 28.24
CA LYS A 205 0.28 39.94 27.15
C LYS A 205 -0.52 40.44 25.96
N ILE A 206 -0.13 41.60 25.43
CA ILE A 206 -0.76 42.19 24.24
C ILE A 206 0.00 41.82 22.97
N ILE A 207 -0.74 41.34 21.98
CA ILE A 207 -0.28 41.10 20.62
C ILE A 207 -0.91 42.19 19.75
N SER A 208 -0.14 43.22 19.38
CA SER A 208 -0.67 44.33 18.58
C SER A 208 -0.69 43.95 17.10
N LYS A 209 -1.87 44.02 16.48
CA LYS A 209 -2.03 43.69 15.06
C LYS A 209 -1.67 44.87 14.16
N VAL A 210 -0.87 44.58 13.14
CA VAL A 210 -0.49 45.54 12.09
C VAL A 210 -1.36 45.26 10.86
N GLU A 211 -2.38 46.10 10.70
CA GLU A 211 -3.50 45.88 9.75
C GLU A 211 -3.73 47.06 8.79
N SER A 212 -3.04 48.20 8.98
CA SER A 212 -3.29 49.43 8.23
C SER A 212 -2.00 50.17 7.89
N LYS A 213 -2.08 51.13 6.95
CA LYS A 213 -0.98 52.08 6.68
C LYS A 213 -0.64 52.94 7.87
N LYS A 214 -1.62 53.29 8.71
CA LYS A 214 -1.38 54.08 9.94
C LYS A 214 -0.52 53.30 10.92
N ALA A 215 -0.81 52.01 11.12
CA ALA A 215 0.02 51.13 11.92
C ALA A 215 1.46 51.02 11.38
N LEU A 216 1.65 50.99 10.05
CA LEU A 216 2.98 51.02 9.44
C LEU A 216 3.72 52.34 9.68
N ALA A 217 3.04 53.48 9.57
CA ALA A 217 3.63 54.79 9.81
C ALA A 217 4.10 54.96 11.26
N ASN A 218 3.38 54.35 12.20
CA ASN A 218 3.62 54.40 13.64
C ASN A 218 4.27 53.12 14.20
N LEU A 219 4.87 52.30 13.35
CA LEU A 219 5.26 50.93 13.70
C LEU A 219 6.20 50.85 14.92
N ASN A 220 7.21 51.73 14.98
CA ASN A 220 8.19 51.71 16.07
C ASN A 220 7.56 51.95 17.45
N GLU A 221 6.66 52.94 17.55
CA GLU A 221 6.02 53.31 18.82
C GLU A 221 4.99 52.25 19.27
N ILE A 222 4.36 51.56 18.32
CA ILE A 222 3.47 50.42 18.61
C ILE A 222 4.31 49.24 19.13
N ILE A 223 5.43 48.92 18.46
CA ILE A 223 6.33 47.82 18.84
C ILE A 223 6.86 48.00 20.26
N GLU A 224 7.34 49.20 20.60
CA GLU A 224 7.94 49.50 21.91
C GLU A 224 6.97 49.24 23.07
N LEU A 225 5.66 49.41 22.82
CA LEU A 225 4.61 49.20 23.81
C LEU A 225 3.94 47.81 23.71
N SER A 226 4.36 46.93 22.82
CA SER A 226 3.73 45.63 22.60
C SER A 226 4.56 44.49 23.18
N ASP A 227 3.92 43.39 23.61
CA ASP A 227 4.66 42.17 23.97
C ASP A 227 4.99 41.34 22.72
N PHE A 228 4.10 41.38 21.72
CA PHE A 228 4.23 40.73 20.43
C PHE A 228 3.59 41.58 19.33
N ILE A 229 3.98 41.32 18.09
CA ILE A 229 3.30 41.87 16.90
C ILE A 229 2.62 40.73 16.15
N LEU A 230 1.45 40.99 15.55
CA LEU A 230 0.81 40.09 14.61
C LEU A 230 0.57 40.82 13.28
N ILE A 231 1.16 40.32 12.20
CA ILE A 231 0.91 40.84 10.85
C ILE A 231 -0.33 40.14 10.32
N ASP A 232 -1.41 40.89 10.11
CA ASP A 232 -2.62 40.39 9.45
C ASP A 232 -2.60 40.82 7.98
N ARG A 233 -2.19 39.89 7.11
CA ARG A 233 -1.94 40.18 5.69
C ARG A 233 -3.23 40.46 4.93
N GLY A 234 -4.32 39.78 5.31
CA GLY A 234 -5.64 39.97 4.73
C GLY A 234 -6.15 41.38 4.96
N ASP A 235 -6.15 41.84 6.20
CA ASP A 235 -6.57 43.21 6.53
C ASP A 235 -5.59 44.26 5.98
N LEU A 236 -4.28 44.03 6.06
CA LEU A 236 -3.29 44.97 5.52
C LEU A 236 -3.40 45.13 3.99
N SER A 237 -3.74 44.05 3.28
CA SER A 237 -3.95 44.07 1.82
C SER A 237 -5.17 44.89 1.37
N LYS A 238 -6.03 45.32 2.30
CA LYS A 238 -7.12 46.27 2.02
C LYS A 238 -6.62 47.66 1.70
N GLU A 239 -5.48 48.06 2.26
CA GLU A 239 -4.94 49.41 2.07
C GLU A 239 -3.68 49.43 1.19
N ILE A 240 -2.91 48.34 1.14
CA ILE A 240 -1.74 48.21 0.27
C ILE A 240 -1.91 47.09 -0.75
N SER A 241 -1.47 47.32 -1.97
CA SER A 241 -1.56 46.33 -3.06
C SER A 241 -0.84 45.02 -2.70
N ILE A 242 -1.40 43.90 -3.14
CA ILE A 242 -0.94 42.55 -2.77
C ILE A 242 0.53 42.30 -3.11
N GLU A 243 1.06 42.85 -4.20
CA GLU A 243 2.46 42.72 -4.59
C GLU A 243 3.45 43.41 -3.63
N ARG A 244 2.95 44.33 -2.80
CA ARG A 244 3.75 45.04 -1.79
C ARG A 244 3.76 44.35 -0.43
N ILE A 245 2.83 43.42 -0.19
CA ILE A 245 2.70 42.69 1.09
C ILE A 245 4.00 41.95 1.45
N PRO A 246 4.66 41.17 0.56
CA PRO A 246 5.84 40.39 0.95
C PRO A 246 7.00 41.25 1.45
N LEU A 247 7.28 42.38 0.78
CA LEU A 247 8.33 43.30 1.23
C LEU A 247 7.95 43.98 2.54
N THR A 248 6.69 44.39 2.68
CA THR A 248 6.18 45.03 3.89
C THR A 248 6.29 44.10 5.10
N GLN A 249 5.93 42.82 4.95
CA GLN A 249 6.12 41.79 5.98
C GLN A 249 7.58 41.70 6.43
N LYS A 250 8.52 41.58 5.49
CA LYS A 250 9.96 41.51 5.79
C LYS A 250 10.45 42.74 6.58
N ILE A 251 9.97 43.93 6.20
CA ILE A 251 10.29 45.18 6.90
C ILE A 251 9.72 45.16 8.32
N ILE A 252 8.46 44.76 8.52
CA ILE A 252 7.86 44.69 9.86
C ILE A 252 8.62 43.72 10.76
N ILE A 253 8.89 42.50 10.26
CA ILE A 253 9.61 41.46 11.02
C ILE A 253 11.00 41.97 11.41
N LYS A 254 11.74 42.55 10.47
CA LYS A 254 13.08 43.09 10.74
C LYS A 254 13.06 44.25 11.74
N THR A 255 12.09 45.16 11.61
CA THR A 255 11.92 46.28 12.55
C THR A 255 11.63 45.75 13.95
N ALA A 256 10.65 44.87 14.13
CA ALA A 256 10.32 44.29 15.43
C ALA A 256 11.47 43.47 16.03
N SER A 257 12.23 42.76 15.20
CA SER A 257 13.44 42.04 15.61
C SER A 257 14.50 42.98 16.21
N ASN A 258 14.67 44.19 15.68
CA ASN A 258 15.57 45.20 16.26
C ASN A 258 15.16 45.62 17.69
N PHE A 259 13.86 45.61 17.99
CA PHE A 259 13.33 45.85 19.34
C PHE A 259 13.25 44.57 20.19
N LYS A 260 13.68 43.42 19.65
CA LYS A 260 13.57 42.08 20.25
C LYS A 260 12.13 41.68 20.56
N ILE A 261 11.17 42.20 19.80
CA ILE A 261 9.75 41.87 19.91
C ILE A 261 9.42 40.78 18.88
N PRO A 262 8.91 39.61 19.30
CA PRO A 262 8.59 38.53 18.37
C PRO A 262 7.35 38.85 17.52
N VAL A 263 7.34 38.32 16.29
CA VAL A 263 6.30 38.60 15.30
C VAL A 263 5.58 37.32 14.88
N PHE A 264 4.25 37.34 14.95
CA PHE A 264 3.38 36.35 14.33
C PHE A 264 2.90 36.83 12.96
N VAL A 265 2.59 35.89 12.07
CA VAL A 265 2.01 36.21 10.75
C VAL A 265 0.73 35.39 10.55
N ALA A 266 -0.34 36.06 10.15
CA ALA A 266 -1.65 35.46 9.90
C ALA A 266 -2.10 35.62 8.44
N THR A 267 -3.09 34.80 8.08
CA THR A 267 -3.88 34.81 6.82
C THR A 267 -3.07 34.45 5.56
N ASN A 268 -3.74 33.88 4.55
CA ASN A 268 -3.14 33.47 3.26
C ASN A 268 -1.93 32.51 3.36
N LEU A 269 -1.82 31.70 4.42
CA LEU A 269 -0.70 30.74 4.58
C LEU A 269 -1.01 29.39 3.91
N LEU A 270 -2.15 28.77 4.25
CA LEU A 270 -2.62 27.50 3.69
C LEU A 270 -4.09 27.59 3.27
N GLU A 271 -4.50 28.73 2.72
CA GLU A 271 -5.90 29.06 2.42
C GLU A 271 -6.55 28.03 1.49
N SER A 272 -5.84 27.53 0.49
CA SER A 272 -6.35 26.51 -0.44
C SER A 272 -6.70 25.19 0.26
N MET A 273 -6.13 24.93 1.44
CA MET A 273 -6.41 23.72 2.23
C MET A 273 -7.72 23.78 3.01
N SER A 274 -8.42 24.92 3.00
CA SER A 274 -9.82 24.98 3.44
C SER A 274 -10.72 24.03 2.65
N GLU A 275 -10.40 23.82 1.36
CA GLU A 275 -11.18 22.99 0.44
C GLU A 275 -10.41 21.78 -0.11
N LYS A 276 -9.08 21.75 0.02
CA LYS A 276 -8.18 20.69 -0.50
C LYS A 276 -7.30 20.11 0.62
N ARG A 277 -6.76 18.90 0.42
CA ARG A 277 -5.85 18.27 1.41
C ARG A 277 -4.38 18.70 1.29
N THR A 278 -4.03 19.48 0.28
CA THR A 278 -2.65 19.88 -0.02
C THR A 278 -2.59 21.36 -0.36
N PRO A 279 -1.55 22.09 0.06
CA PRO A 279 -1.38 23.48 -0.31
C PRO A 279 -0.89 23.61 -1.74
N THR A 280 -0.93 24.83 -2.26
CA THR A 280 -0.25 25.20 -3.49
C THR A 280 1.26 25.30 -3.26
N ARG A 281 2.03 25.22 -4.35
CA ARG A 281 3.49 25.48 -4.32
C ARG A 281 3.82 26.88 -3.83
N ALA A 282 2.97 27.87 -4.14
CA ALA A 282 3.14 29.25 -3.71
C ALA A 282 2.97 29.39 -2.19
N GLU A 283 1.92 28.79 -1.62
CA GLU A 283 1.66 28.75 -0.17
C GLU A 283 2.80 28.05 0.61
N ALA A 284 3.25 26.89 0.15
CA ALA A 284 4.36 26.18 0.78
C ALA A 284 5.65 27.03 0.78
N ASN A 285 5.95 27.70 -0.34
CA ASN A 285 7.08 28.61 -0.44
C ASN A 285 6.92 29.85 0.46
N ASP A 286 5.73 30.43 0.53
CA ASP A 286 5.42 31.59 1.37
C ASP A 286 5.60 31.28 2.87
N VAL A 287 5.09 30.13 3.32
CA VAL A 287 5.27 29.65 4.70
C VAL A 287 6.75 29.52 5.04
N ILE A 288 7.53 28.81 4.22
CA ILE A 288 8.97 28.61 4.47
C ILE A 288 9.70 29.95 4.49
N ASN A 289 9.46 30.84 3.52
CA ASN A 289 10.10 32.15 3.49
C ASN A 289 9.72 33.01 4.68
N THR A 290 8.46 32.96 5.14
CA THR A 290 8.00 33.71 6.31
C THR A 290 8.71 33.25 7.58
N ILE A 291 8.98 31.94 7.71
CA ILE A 291 9.78 31.40 8.82
C ILE A 291 11.23 31.87 8.71
N LEU A 292 11.84 31.77 7.53
CA LEU A 292 13.21 32.22 7.28
C LEU A 292 13.41 33.73 7.49
N ASP A 293 12.36 34.53 7.31
CA ASP A 293 12.36 35.96 7.62
C ASP A 293 12.43 36.25 9.12
N GLY A 294 12.19 35.25 9.97
CA GLY A 294 12.28 35.36 11.43
C GLY A 294 10.92 35.41 12.14
N ALA A 295 9.84 34.97 11.50
CA ALA A 295 8.54 34.86 12.17
C ALA A 295 8.62 33.90 13.36
N LYS A 296 8.11 34.33 14.51
CA LYS A 296 8.04 33.55 15.75
C LYS A 296 6.94 32.49 15.70
N GLY A 297 5.85 32.80 15.01
CA GLY A 297 4.74 31.87 14.85
C GLY A 297 3.84 32.22 13.68
N LEU A 298 3.04 31.25 13.28
CA LEU A 298 2.15 31.33 12.12
C LEU A 298 0.72 31.01 12.56
N VAL A 299 -0.24 31.77 12.04
CA VAL A 299 -1.64 31.70 12.43
C VAL A 299 -2.49 31.13 11.30
N LEU A 300 -3.02 29.93 11.51
CA LEU A 300 -4.04 29.32 10.68
C LEU A 300 -5.40 29.96 10.99
N ALA A 301 -6.00 30.60 10.00
CA ALA A 301 -7.23 31.37 10.14
C ALA A 301 -8.45 30.52 9.76
N GLY A 302 -9.15 30.87 8.67
CA GLY A 302 -10.37 30.20 8.23
C GLY A 302 -10.18 28.72 7.89
N GLU A 303 -8.99 28.33 7.45
CA GLU A 303 -8.63 26.95 7.10
C GLU A 303 -8.75 25.97 8.27
N THR A 304 -8.63 26.44 9.52
CA THR A 304 -8.87 25.61 10.72
C THR A 304 -10.24 25.84 11.34
N ALA A 305 -10.75 27.07 11.29
CA ALA A 305 -12.02 27.40 11.94
C ALA A 305 -13.24 26.82 11.20
N VAL A 306 -13.26 26.92 9.87
CA VAL A 306 -14.41 26.53 9.02
C VAL A 306 -14.02 25.64 7.84
N GLY A 307 -12.73 25.36 7.64
CA GLY A 307 -12.23 24.50 6.57
C GLY A 307 -12.64 23.04 6.74
N LYS A 308 -12.61 22.27 5.63
CA LYS A 308 -12.95 20.84 5.60
C LYS A 308 -11.87 19.93 6.20
N TYR A 309 -10.62 20.41 6.28
CA TYR A 309 -9.46 19.61 6.66
C TYR A 309 -8.59 20.33 7.72
N PRO A 310 -9.15 20.69 8.89
CA PRO A 310 -8.44 21.50 9.89
C PRO A 310 -7.19 20.78 10.44
N LEU A 311 -7.28 19.47 10.69
CA LEU A 311 -6.17 18.68 11.22
C LEU A 311 -5.03 18.55 10.20
N GLU A 312 -5.36 18.33 8.93
CA GLU A 312 -4.39 18.25 7.85
C GLU A 312 -3.66 19.58 7.64
N CYS A 313 -4.33 20.72 7.84
CA CYS A 313 -3.69 22.03 7.83
C CYS A 313 -2.61 22.15 8.92
N VAL A 314 -2.92 21.73 10.15
CA VAL A 314 -1.94 21.73 11.26
C VAL A 314 -0.76 20.81 10.95
N LYS A 315 -1.03 19.58 10.49
CA LYS A 315 0.02 18.61 10.12
C LYS A 315 0.91 19.12 8.99
N MET A 316 0.33 19.77 7.98
CA MET A 316 1.09 20.35 6.88
C MET A 316 1.96 21.52 7.35
N LEU A 317 1.41 22.42 8.17
CA LEU A 317 2.18 23.54 8.70
C LEU A 317 3.34 23.06 9.60
N ALA A 318 3.09 22.08 10.47
CA ALA A 318 4.13 21.46 11.29
C ALA A 318 5.25 20.84 10.44
N LYS A 319 4.91 20.18 9.33
CA LYS A 319 5.87 19.72 8.34
C LYS A 319 6.69 20.85 7.74
N LEU A 320 6.05 21.91 7.27
CA LEU A 320 6.77 23.03 6.66
C LEU A 320 7.72 23.70 7.66
N VAL A 321 7.35 23.74 8.95
CA VAL A 321 8.24 24.16 10.04
C VAL A 321 9.45 23.23 10.15
N GLU A 322 9.26 21.92 10.23
CA GLU A 322 10.36 20.92 10.28
C GLU A 322 11.29 21.05 9.06
N HIS A 323 10.73 21.21 7.86
CA HIS A 323 11.50 21.40 6.63
C HIS A 323 12.30 22.72 6.64
N SER A 324 11.76 23.79 7.21
CA SER A 324 12.47 25.08 7.30
C SER A 324 13.72 25.01 8.19
N GLU A 325 13.70 24.19 9.24
CA GLU A 325 14.84 23.98 10.14
C GLU A 325 15.99 23.21 9.46
N LEU A 326 15.69 22.37 8.46
CA LEU A 326 16.71 21.71 7.65
C LEU A 326 17.46 22.72 6.76
N VAL A 327 16.76 23.67 6.15
CA VAL A 327 17.34 24.69 5.24
C VAL A 327 18.38 25.55 5.97
N THR A 328 18.13 25.91 7.23
CA THR A 328 19.04 26.74 8.02
C THR A 328 20.35 26.04 8.41
N ASN A 329 20.43 24.72 8.30
CA ASN A 329 21.56 23.91 8.75
C ASN A 329 22.39 23.30 7.61
N ILE A 330 22.17 23.71 6.36
CA ILE A 330 22.91 23.19 5.20
C ILE A 330 24.27 23.88 5.09
N ASP A 331 25.34 23.13 5.33
CA ASP A 331 26.71 23.56 5.02
C ASP A 331 26.97 23.42 3.50
N ILE A 332 27.23 24.53 2.81
CA ILE A 332 27.25 24.58 1.33
C ILE A 332 28.65 24.25 0.77
N ASP A 333 29.70 24.27 1.59
CA ASP A 333 31.08 24.07 1.16
C ASP A 333 31.53 22.61 1.29
N ASN A 334 31.38 21.83 0.22
CA ASN A 334 32.18 20.61 -0.08
C ASN A 334 31.83 20.07 -1.47
N GLY A 335 32.78 19.91 -2.39
CA GLY A 335 32.59 19.57 -3.82
C GLY A 335 31.81 18.30 -4.22
N ASP A 336 31.00 17.71 -3.34
CA ASP A 336 30.03 16.64 -3.63
C ASP A 336 28.83 17.13 -4.45
N SER A 337 28.25 16.22 -5.26
CA SER A 337 27.07 16.51 -6.09
C SER A 337 25.85 16.83 -5.24
N VAL A 338 25.02 17.77 -5.70
CA VAL A 338 23.77 18.18 -5.02
C VAL A 338 22.87 16.99 -4.71
N LEU A 339 22.78 16.01 -5.62
CA LEU A 339 22.00 14.78 -5.42
C LEU A 339 22.52 13.96 -4.24
N LYS A 340 23.83 13.77 -4.12
CA LYS A 340 24.44 12.98 -3.04
C LYS A 340 24.19 13.63 -1.68
N ARG A 341 24.31 14.95 -1.58
CA ARG A 341 24.00 15.69 -0.34
C ARG A 341 22.52 15.58 0.03
N LEU A 342 21.63 15.69 -0.95
CA LEU A 342 20.20 15.51 -0.74
C LEU A 342 19.81 14.05 -0.45
N GLU A 343 20.56 13.06 -0.93
CA GLU A 343 20.42 11.65 -0.54
C GLU A 343 20.94 11.39 0.89
N GLU A 344 22.07 12.00 1.30
CA GLU A 344 22.65 11.90 2.64
C GLU A 344 21.78 12.56 3.71
N LEU A 345 21.16 13.70 3.37
CA LEU A 345 20.10 14.33 4.16
C LEU A 345 18.77 13.56 4.08
N ASN A 346 18.71 12.46 3.31
CA ASN A 346 17.49 11.71 3.00
C ASN A 346 16.35 12.57 2.41
N TYR A 347 16.65 13.74 1.85
CA TYR A 347 15.69 14.74 1.40
C TYR A 347 14.99 14.39 0.09
N ILE A 348 15.71 13.75 -0.85
CA ILE A 348 15.14 13.28 -2.14
C ILE A 348 14.72 11.80 -2.07
N SER A 349 15.51 10.98 -1.38
CA SER A 349 15.38 9.52 -1.36
C SER A 349 14.42 9.01 -0.28
N SER A 350 14.08 9.83 0.72
CA SER A 350 13.10 9.39 1.71
C SER A 350 11.69 9.54 1.16
N GLU A 351 11.15 8.40 0.76
CA GLU A 351 9.72 8.14 0.81
C GLU A 351 9.19 8.11 2.26
N THR A 352 10.01 8.53 3.26
CA THR A 352 9.79 8.32 4.69
C THR A 352 9.96 9.55 5.59
N ILE A 353 10.50 10.70 5.15
CA ILE A 353 10.63 11.85 6.06
C ILE A 353 9.33 12.66 6.19
N ALA A 354 8.39 12.60 5.24
CA ALA A 354 7.27 13.53 5.26
C ALA A 354 5.94 12.97 4.72
N GLY A 355 5.60 11.71 4.96
CA GLY A 355 4.28 11.15 4.67
C GLY A 355 3.42 11.01 5.94
N ASN A 356 2.09 11.11 5.85
CA ASN A 356 1.20 10.72 6.97
C ASN A 356 1.08 9.18 7.10
N LEU A 357 1.85 8.43 6.30
CA LEU A 357 1.87 6.98 6.28
C LEU A 357 2.76 6.41 7.39
N VAL A 358 2.52 5.15 7.71
CA VAL A 358 3.40 4.39 8.60
C VAL A 358 4.83 4.30 8.02
N LYS A 359 5.84 4.45 8.88
CA LYS A 359 7.24 4.23 8.49
C LYS A 359 7.44 2.79 8.03
N ALA A 360 8.30 2.61 7.02
CA ALA A 360 8.73 1.27 6.61
C ALA A 360 9.37 0.53 7.79
N HIS A 361 9.29 -0.80 7.77
CA HIS A 361 9.81 -1.63 8.84
C HIS A 361 11.34 -1.55 8.91
N GLY A 362 11.88 -1.38 10.12
CA GLY A 362 13.28 -1.00 10.32
C GLY A 362 13.62 0.47 10.00
N GLY A 363 12.62 1.33 9.73
CA GLY A 363 12.76 2.78 9.62
C GLY A 363 13.02 3.31 8.20
N ARG A 364 13.44 2.45 7.26
CA ARG A 364 13.65 2.80 5.85
C ARG A 364 13.13 1.72 4.93
N LEU A 365 12.66 2.13 3.74
CA LEU A 365 12.34 1.20 2.68
C LEU A 365 13.64 0.79 1.95
N VAL A 366 13.94 -0.50 1.92
CA VAL A 366 15.08 -1.04 1.19
C VAL A 366 14.84 -0.90 -0.31
N ASN A 367 15.86 -0.47 -1.04
CA ASN A 367 15.86 -0.46 -2.49
C ASN A 367 17.21 -1.01 -2.98
N ARG A 368 17.20 -2.25 -3.47
CA ARG A 368 18.36 -2.93 -4.04
C ARG A 368 18.17 -3.18 -5.53
N MET A 369 17.44 -2.29 -6.20
CA MET A 369 17.41 -2.24 -7.66
C MET A 369 18.73 -1.66 -8.18
N LEU A 370 19.25 -2.25 -9.23
CA LEU A 370 20.45 -1.77 -9.90
C LEU A 370 20.22 -0.35 -10.47
N LYS A 371 21.01 0.63 -10.00
CA LYS A 371 20.88 2.04 -10.43
C LYS A 371 21.54 2.33 -11.79
N LYS A 372 22.60 1.59 -12.16
CA LYS A 372 23.38 1.80 -13.39
C LYS A 372 23.48 0.50 -14.17
N ALA A 373 23.26 0.56 -15.47
CA ALA A 373 23.41 -0.59 -16.35
C ALA A 373 24.82 -1.19 -16.24
N LEU A 374 24.90 -2.51 -16.15
CA LEU A 374 26.16 -3.26 -16.18
C LEU A 374 26.55 -3.52 -17.64
N SER A 375 27.85 -3.61 -17.92
CA SER A 375 28.32 -4.04 -19.23
C SER A 375 28.08 -5.54 -19.41
N GLN A 376 27.77 -5.96 -20.64
CA GLN A 376 27.56 -7.38 -20.93
C GLN A 376 28.80 -8.22 -20.60
N ASN A 377 30.00 -7.71 -20.91
CA ASN A 377 31.27 -8.36 -20.57
C ASN A 377 31.41 -8.66 -19.07
N TYR A 378 30.88 -7.78 -18.20
CA TYR A 378 30.89 -8.00 -16.76
C TYR A 378 29.90 -9.09 -16.36
N ILE A 379 28.67 -9.06 -16.88
CA ILE A 379 27.66 -10.10 -16.62
C ILE A 379 28.18 -11.47 -17.09
N ASP A 380 28.84 -11.52 -18.24
CA ASP A 380 29.39 -12.73 -18.82
C ASP A 380 30.54 -13.30 -17.99
N SER A 381 31.35 -12.46 -17.34
CA SER A 381 32.47 -12.89 -16.50
C SER A 381 32.06 -13.42 -15.12
N LEU A 382 30.84 -13.12 -14.65
CA LEU A 382 30.34 -13.63 -13.38
C LEU A 382 30.18 -15.15 -13.41
N TYR A 383 30.49 -15.80 -12.28
CA TYR A 383 30.00 -17.13 -11.98
C TYR A 383 28.48 -17.08 -11.84
N LYS A 384 27.76 -18.02 -12.45
CA LYS A 384 26.29 -17.97 -12.58
C LYS A 384 25.65 -19.13 -11.83
N ILE A 385 24.74 -18.82 -10.92
CA ILE A 385 23.95 -19.81 -10.18
C ILE A 385 22.54 -19.84 -10.78
N LYS A 386 22.08 -21.02 -11.21
CA LYS A 386 20.69 -21.21 -11.64
C LYS A 386 19.77 -21.17 -10.44
N ILE A 387 18.69 -20.39 -10.53
CA ILE A 387 17.69 -20.25 -9.47
C ILE A 387 16.30 -20.67 -9.97
N ASP A 388 15.45 -21.07 -9.03
CA ASP A 388 14.04 -21.36 -9.31
C ASP A 388 13.17 -20.11 -9.11
N GLU A 389 11.87 -20.26 -9.34
CA GLU A 389 10.89 -19.17 -9.22
C GLU A 389 10.80 -18.64 -7.78
N ASN A 390 10.91 -19.49 -6.76
CA ASN A 390 10.80 -19.07 -5.36
C ASN A 390 12.01 -18.21 -4.93
N LYS A 391 13.22 -18.64 -5.27
CA LYS A 391 14.46 -17.88 -5.04
C LYS A 391 14.43 -16.55 -5.81
N TYR A 392 13.89 -16.54 -7.03
CA TYR A 392 13.68 -15.31 -7.79
C TYR A 392 12.70 -14.35 -7.11
N MET A 393 11.54 -14.85 -6.67
CA MET A 393 10.53 -14.03 -5.99
C MET A 393 11.10 -13.41 -4.71
N ASP A 394 11.83 -14.16 -3.91
CA ASP A 394 12.44 -13.64 -2.69
C ASP A 394 13.48 -12.55 -3.00
N ALA A 395 14.35 -12.77 -3.99
CA ALA A 395 15.30 -11.75 -4.44
C ALA A 395 14.59 -10.48 -4.93
N GLU A 396 13.48 -10.62 -5.67
CA GLU A 396 12.66 -9.48 -6.11
C GLU A 396 12.05 -8.73 -4.93
N GLN A 397 11.40 -9.44 -3.99
CA GLN A 397 10.72 -8.83 -2.85
C GLN A 397 11.69 -8.14 -1.88
N ILE A 398 12.90 -8.67 -1.72
CA ILE A 398 14.00 -7.97 -1.03
C ILE A 398 14.35 -6.69 -1.77
N ALA A 399 14.58 -6.77 -3.09
CA ALA A 399 15.10 -5.64 -3.86
C ALA A 399 14.14 -4.46 -3.94
N ILE A 400 12.83 -4.71 -4.03
CA ILE A 400 11.80 -3.65 -4.09
C ILE A 400 11.40 -3.13 -2.70
N GLY A 401 11.96 -3.70 -1.62
CA GLY A 401 11.70 -3.25 -0.26
C GLY A 401 10.45 -3.84 0.41
N ALA A 402 9.79 -4.82 -0.22
CA ALA A 402 8.64 -5.49 0.39
C ALA A 402 9.06 -6.24 1.67
N PHE A 403 10.32 -6.72 1.71
CA PHE A 403 10.93 -7.40 2.85
C PHE A 403 11.81 -6.48 3.72
N SER A 404 11.69 -5.15 3.62
CA SER A 404 12.45 -4.24 4.49
C SER A 404 12.31 -4.64 5.98
N PRO A 405 13.41 -4.63 6.76
CA PRO A 405 14.74 -4.10 6.44
C PRO A 405 15.73 -5.11 5.81
N ILE A 406 15.27 -6.29 5.38
CA ILE A 406 16.11 -7.31 4.76
C ILE A 406 16.73 -6.79 3.45
N GLU A 407 18.03 -6.96 3.27
CA GLU A 407 18.78 -6.58 2.05
C GLU A 407 19.32 -7.78 1.26
N GLY A 408 19.07 -9.00 1.74
CA GLY A 408 19.68 -10.21 1.21
C GLY A 408 19.17 -11.50 1.86
N PHE A 409 19.75 -12.62 1.45
CA PHE A 409 19.50 -13.92 2.07
C PHE A 409 20.25 -14.04 3.40
N MET A 410 19.68 -14.76 4.36
CA MET A 410 20.15 -14.76 5.74
C MET A 410 21.48 -15.51 5.92
N THR A 411 22.43 -14.86 6.60
CA THR A 411 23.60 -15.49 7.22
C THR A 411 23.18 -16.42 8.36
N GLN A 412 24.09 -17.28 8.82
CA GLN A 412 23.80 -18.21 9.91
C GLN A 412 23.34 -17.47 11.17
N LYS A 413 24.01 -16.35 11.49
CA LYS A 413 23.65 -15.50 12.64
C LYS A 413 22.23 -14.93 12.53
N GLU A 414 21.83 -14.47 11.36
CA GLU A 414 20.46 -13.95 11.14
C GLU A 414 19.42 -15.07 11.22
N LEU A 415 19.70 -16.22 10.61
CA LEU A 415 18.84 -17.39 10.68
C LEU A 415 18.60 -17.83 12.12
N ASP A 416 19.66 -17.98 12.91
CA ASP A 416 19.57 -18.38 14.31
C ASP A 416 18.75 -17.37 15.13
N SER A 417 18.97 -16.07 14.91
CA SER A 417 18.20 -15.03 15.60
C SER A 417 16.71 -15.08 15.23
N VAL A 418 16.37 -15.26 13.96
CA VAL A 418 14.98 -15.33 13.49
C VAL A 418 14.28 -16.60 14.00
N LEU A 419 14.97 -17.74 14.00
CA LEU A 419 14.41 -19.00 14.51
C LEU A 419 14.18 -18.94 16.02
N ASN A 420 15.14 -18.44 16.80
CA ASN A 420 15.07 -18.47 18.26
C ASN A 420 14.28 -17.29 18.84
N ASN A 421 14.43 -16.09 18.27
CA ASN A 421 13.95 -14.84 18.86
C ASN A 421 12.86 -14.14 18.03
N MET A 422 12.57 -14.61 16.80
CA MET A 422 11.66 -13.93 15.87
C MET A 422 12.05 -12.47 15.63
N ARG A 423 13.36 -12.19 15.67
CA ARG A 423 13.98 -10.88 15.46
C ARG A 423 15.26 -11.07 14.67
N LEU A 424 15.60 -10.07 13.86
CA LEU A 424 16.92 -9.94 13.25
C LEU A 424 17.98 -9.68 14.33
N SER A 425 19.25 -9.86 13.99
CA SER A 425 20.34 -9.62 14.96
C SER A 425 20.42 -8.16 15.45
N THR A 426 19.79 -7.24 14.72
CA THR A 426 19.59 -5.83 15.09
C THR A 426 18.51 -5.60 16.15
N GLY A 427 17.73 -6.63 16.49
CA GLY A 427 16.58 -6.56 17.39
C GLY A 427 15.25 -6.23 16.70
N VAL A 428 15.24 -5.92 15.41
CA VAL A 428 14.00 -5.64 14.65
C VAL A 428 13.18 -6.92 14.46
N VAL A 429 11.87 -6.88 14.68
CA VAL A 429 10.96 -8.03 14.54
C VAL A 429 11.04 -8.63 13.13
N TRP A 430 11.25 -9.93 13.03
CA TRP A 430 11.19 -10.67 11.76
C TRP A 430 11.05 -12.17 12.02
N THR A 431 10.01 -12.80 11.47
CA THR A 431 9.56 -14.13 11.93
C THR A 431 9.82 -15.27 10.94
N ILE A 432 10.15 -14.96 9.68
CA ILE A 432 10.24 -15.93 8.58
C ILE A 432 11.66 -15.97 8.01
N PRO A 433 12.39 -17.09 8.12
CA PRO A 433 13.66 -17.29 7.41
C PRO A 433 13.55 -17.02 5.89
N ILE A 434 14.50 -16.26 5.35
CA ILE A 434 14.66 -16.02 3.91
C ILE A 434 16.00 -16.62 3.50
N LEU A 435 15.93 -17.79 2.86
CA LEU A 435 17.05 -18.71 2.69
C LEU A 435 17.41 -18.91 1.23
N PHE A 436 18.69 -19.15 0.95
CA PHE A 436 19.19 -19.51 -0.38
C PHE A 436 20.03 -20.77 -0.29
N ASP A 437 19.47 -21.90 -0.71
CA ASP A 437 20.14 -23.19 -0.70
C ASP A 437 20.88 -23.48 -2.02
N ILE A 438 22.01 -24.18 -1.90
CA ILE A 438 22.83 -24.68 -3.02
C ILE A 438 23.35 -26.08 -2.72
N ASN A 439 23.55 -26.87 -3.77
CA ASN A 439 24.16 -28.19 -3.65
C ASN A 439 25.65 -28.13 -3.32
N SER A 440 26.17 -29.28 -2.88
CA SER A 440 27.57 -29.48 -2.51
C SER A 440 28.58 -29.14 -3.62
N GLN A 441 28.22 -29.34 -4.90
CA GLN A 441 29.11 -29.00 -6.02
C GLN A 441 29.30 -27.48 -6.12
N THR A 442 28.19 -26.74 -6.17
CA THR A 442 28.21 -25.27 -6.23
C THR A 442 28.88 -24.68 -4.99
N ALA A 443 28.66 -25.25 -3.81
CA ALA A 443 29.30 -24.79 -2.57
C ALA A 443 30.84 -24.86 -2.62
N ASN A 444 31.40 -25.89 -3.26
CA ASN A 444 32.85 -26.03 -3.42
C ASN A 444 33.47 -25.08 -4.46
N GLU A 445 32.67 -24.58 -5.39
CA GLU A 445 33.12 -23.66 -6.46
C GLU A 445 33.03 -22.19 -6.04
N LEU A 446 32.19 -21.86 -5.05
CA LEU A 446 31.97 -20.50 -4.57
C LEU A 446 33.00 -20.07 -3.54
N LEU A 447 33.43 -18.81 -3.63
CA LEU A 447 34.29 -18.19 -2.63
C LEU A 447 33.52 -17.17 -1.79
N GLN A 448 33.73 -17.19 -0.48
CA GLN A 448 33.21 -16.15 0.41
C GLN A 448 33.79 -14.78 0.02
N GLY A 449 32.94 -13.76 -0.06
CA GLY A 449 33.28 -12.41 -0.53
C GLY A 449 33.18 -12.22 -2.06
N GLN A 450 32.87 -13.28 -2.82
CA GLN A 450 32.66 -13.19 -4.27
C GLN A 450 31.27 -12.65 -4.61
N GLN A 451 31.17 -11.88 -5.69
CA GLN A 451 29.89 -11.54 -6.32
C GLN A 451 29.59 -12.52 -7.45
N VAL A 452 28.35 -13.03 -7.48
CA VAL A 452 27.86 -13.97 -8.49
C VAL A 452 26.58 -13.49 -9.16
N GLY A 453 26.31 -13.99 -10.36
CA GLY A 453 25.06 -13.74 -11.08
C GLY A 453 24.00 -14.81 -10.75
N LEU A 454 22.79 -14.39 -10.41
CA LEU A 454 21.65 -15.29 -10.29
C LEU A 454 20.92 -15.38 -11.64
N MET A 455 20.83 -16.59 -12.17
CA MET A 455 20.27 -16.88 -13.49
C MET A 455 18.91 -17.55 -13.38
N PHE A 456 17.88 -16.90 -13.93
CA PHE A 456 16.52 -17.41 -13.99
C PHE A 456 16.06 -17.43 -15.45
N GLU A 457 15.55 -18.57 -15.94
CA GLU A 457 15.15 -18.75 -17.35
C GLU A 457 16.21 -18.27 -18.36
N ASP A 458 17.47 -18.67 -18.13
CA ASP A 458 18.64 -18.35 -18.96
C ASP A 458 19.04 -16.86 -19.01
N GLU A 459 18.47 -16.01 -18.14
CA GLU A 459 18.87 -14.62 -17.98
C GLU A 459 19.44 -14.33 -16.59
N VAL A 460 20.50 -13.53 -16.51
CA VAL A 460 21.01 -13.03 -15.22
C VAL A 460 20.08 -11.90 -14.73
N VAL A 461 19.36 -12.17 -13.65
CA VAL A 461 18.32 -11.28 -13.11
C VAL A 461 18.75 -10.52 -11.86
N ALA A 462 19.72 -11.04 -11.12
CA ALA A 462 20.26 -10.40 -9.92
C ALA A 462 21.76 -10.66 -9.76
N LEU A 463 22.42 -9.79 -9.00
CA LEU A 463 23.74 -10.02 -8.41
C LEU A 463 23.57 -10.49 -6.97
N PHE A 464 24.42 -11.40 -6.52
CA PHE A 464 24.44 -11.90 -5.15
C PHE A 464 25.86 -11.77 -4.60
N ASP A 465 26.01 -10.92 -3.59
CA ASP A 465 27.25 -10.71 -2.84
C ASP A 465 27.33 -11.80 -1.76
N VAL A 466 28.14 -12.83 -1.98
CA VAL A 466 28.25 -13.99 -1.09
C VAL A 466 29.01 -13.60 0.18
N GLU A 467 28.33 -13.53 1.32
CA GLU A 467 28.92 -13.16 2.61
C GLU A 467 29.31 -14.39 3.44
N GLU A 468 28.56 -15.48 3.34
CA GLU A 468 28.77 -16.70 4.13
C GLU A 468 28.17 -17.92 3.42
N ILE A 469 28.83 -19.08 3.53
CA ILE A 469 28.32 -20.37 3.08
C ILE A 469 28.38 -21.33 4.28
N TYR A 470 27.25 -21.94 4.66
CA TYR A 470 27.15 -22.72 5.89
C TYR A 470 26.23 -23.94 5.74
N THR A 471 26.46 -24.96 6.56
CA THR A 471 25.59 -26.14 6.68
C THR A 471 24.54 -25.93 7.76
N TYR A 472 23.47 -26.71 7.70
CA TYR A 472 22.32 -26.52 8.59
C TYR A 472 21.59 -27.84 8.86
N ASN A 473 20.81 -27.87 9.95
CA ASN A 473 20.00 -29.04 10.32
C ASN A 473 18.53 -28.79 9.97
N LYS A 474 18.04 -29.47 8.92
CA LYS A 474 16.65 -29.37 8.46
C LYS A 474 15.63 -29.70 9.55
N ASN A 475 15.88 -30.70 10.40
CA ASN A 475 14.95 -31.06 11.47
C ASN A 475 14.87 -29.98 12.55
N GLU A 476 16.01 -29.41 12.93
CA GLU A 476 16.04 -28.32 13.91
C GLU A 476 15.30 -27.08 13.39
N ILE A 477 15.56 -26.70 12.13
CA ILE A 477 14.84 -25.60 11.47
C ILE A 477 13.35 -25.91 11.40
N ALA A 478 12.96 -27.12 11.02
CA ALA A 478 11.55 -27.52 10.91
C ALA A 478 10.80 -27.35 12.23
N VAL A 479 11.39 -27.82 13.34
CA VAL A 479 10.81 -27.68 14.68
C VAL A 479 10.72 -26.21 15.09
N LYS A 480 11.80 -25.43 14.93
CA LYS A 480 11.83 -24.03 15.38
C LYS A 480 10.93 -23.13 14.53
N TRP A 481 10.85 -23.39 13.23
CA TRP A 481 10.07 -22.59 12.29
C TRP A 481 8.60 -23.02 12.25
N PHE A 482 8.32 -24.30 12.00
CA PHE A 482 6.95 -24.78 11.77
C PHE A 482 6.32 -25.42 13.00
N GLY A 483 7.11 -25.73 14.04
CA GLY A 483 6.62 -26.46 15.22
C GLY A 483 6.50 -27.97 15.02
N THR A 484 6.90 -28.49 13.85
CA THR A 484 6.73 -29.91 13.48
C THR A 484 7.78 -30.32 12.45
N THR A 485 8.10 -31.62 12.42
CA THR A 485 8.89 -32.27 11.35
C THR A 485 8.01 -33.10 10.42
N SER A 486 6.68 -33.03 10.56
CA SER A 486 5.76 -33.83 9.76
C SER A 486 5.83 -33.47 8.28
N ILE A 487 6.02 -34.49 7.44
CA ILE A 487 5.99 -34.37 5.98
C ILE A 487 4.58 -34.08 5.43
N GLU A 488 3.55 -34.05 6.28
CA GLU A 488 2.24 -33.53 5.89
C GLU A 488 2.18 -31.99 5.91
N HIS A 489 3.13 -31.33 6.56
CA HIS A 489 3.21 -29.87 6.62
C HIS A 489 3.88 -29.33 5.34
N PRO A 490 3.20 -28.50 4.52
CA PRO A 490 3.75 -28.05 3.23
C PRO A 490 5.10 -27.32 3.35
N GLY A 491 5.28 -26.51 4.41
CA GLY A 491 6.55 -25.83 4.68
C GLY A 491 7.70 -26.79 5.02
N VAL A 492 7.40 -27.93 5.66
CA VAL A 492 8.41 -28.96 5.98
C VAL A 492 8.80 -29.72 4.71
N ILE A 493 7.82 -30.02 3.83
CA ILE A 493 8.11 -30.60 2.51
C ILE A 493 9.04 -29.68 1.72
N MET A 494 8.78 -28.37 1.74
CA MET A 494 9.63 -27.39 1.05
C MET A 494 11.05 -27.39 1.63
N LEU A 495 11.19 -27.34 2.96
CA LEU A 495 12.50 -27.36 3.63
C LEU A 495 13.28 -28.67 3.35
N ASN A 496 12.59 -29.81 3.31
CA ASN A 496 13.23 -31.09 3.03
C ASN A 496 13.81 -31.19 1.61
N LYS A 497 13.21 -30.47 0.65
CA LYS A 497 13.68 -30.40 -0.75
C LYS A 497 14.87 -29.46 -0.97
N MET A 498 15.21 -28.60 -0.01
CA MET A 498 16.35 -27.70 -0.13
C MET A 498 17.69 -28.48 -0.18
N ASP A 499 18.71 -27.93 -0.81
CA ASP A 499 20.04 -28.53 -0.90
C ASP A 499 20.83 -28.47 0.44
N GLU A 500 22.05 -29.02 0.51
CA GLU A 500 22.78 -29.22 1.78
C GLU A 500 23.40 -27.96 2.39
N TYR A 501 23.65 -26.93 1.59
CA TYR A 501 24.30 -25.69 2.03
C TYR A 501 23.37 -24.49 1.88
N LEU A 502 23.50 -23.53 2.79
CA LEU A 502 22.86 -22.21 2.69
C LEU A 502 23.91 -21.14 2.41
N VAL A 503 23.50 -20.11 1.68
CA VAL A 503 24.32 -18.95 1.37
C VAL A 503 23.65 -17.70 1.92
N GLY A 504 24.38 -16.96 2.75
CA GLY A 504 24.00 -15.64 3.25
C GLY A 504 24.67 -14.53 2.46
N GLY A 505 23.98 -13.41 2.30
CA GLY A 505 24.56 -12.20 1.72
C GLY A 505 23.56 -11.33 0.96
N LYS A 506 24.03 -10.18 0.49
CA LYS A 506 23.17 -9.15 -0.10
C LYS A 506 22.87 -9.41 -1.56
N ILE A 507 21.67 -9.05 -1.98
CA ILE A 507 21.26 -9.16 -3.39
C ILE A 507 21.14 -7.77 -4.02
N THR A 508 21.35 -7.68 -5.33
CA THR A 508 21.02 -6.49 -6.14
C THR A 508 20.26 -6.95 -7.38
N LEU A 509 18.99 -6.56 -7.52
CA LEU A 509 18.19 -6.96 -8.68
C LEU A 509 18.54 -6.12 -9.90
N ILE A 510 18.93 -6.78 -10.99
CA ILE A 510 19.27 -6.13 -12.27
C ILE A 510 17.99 -5.72 -12.98
N LYS A 511 17.03 -6.63 -13.08
CA LYS A 511 15.75 -6.40 -13.76
C LYS A 511 14.63 -7.24 -13.16
N ARG A 512 13.43 -6.68 -13.16
CA ARG A 512 12.18 -7.40 -12.89
C ARG A 512 11.74 -8.14 -14.14
N LYS A 513 11.18 -9.34 -13.98
CA LYS A 513 10.66 -10.14 -15.08
C LYS A 513 9.28 -9.61 -15.48
N PRO A 514 8.93 -9.65 -16.77
CA PRO A 514 7.56 -9.42 -17.19
C PRO A 514 6.59 -10.42 -16.55
N SER A 515 5.62 -9.90 -15.81
CA SER A 515 4.53 -10.68 -15.23
C SER A 515 3.27 -10.59 -16.08
N LYS A 516 2.49 -11.69 -16.11
CA LYS A 516 1.15 -11.69 -16.71
C LYS A 516 0.18 -10.77 -15.94
N PHE A 517 0.48 -10.48 -14.68
CA PHE A 517 -0.33 -9.63 -13.80
C PHE A 517 0.33 -8.28 -13.52
N LYS A 518 1.24 -7.83 -14.40
CA LYS A 518 2.05 -6.61 -14.21
C LYS A 518 1.25 -5.36 -13.88
N GLU A 519 -0.01 -5.27 -14.33
CA GLU A 519 -0.88 -4.11 -14.08
C GLU A 519 -1.33 -4.01 -12.62
N TYR A 520 -1.34 -5.12 -11.88
CA TYR A 520 -1.69 -5.17 -10.46
C TYR A 520 -0.46 -5.23 -9.55
N GLU A 521 0.73 -5.46 -10.10
CA GLU A 521 1.97 -5.56 -9.33
C GLU A 521 2.52 -4.19 -8.94
N LEU A 522 2.04 -3.70 -7.79
CA LEU A 522 2.58 -2.50 -7.17
C LEU A 522 3.84 -2.84 -6.39
N THR A 523 4.89 -2.03 -6.53
CA THR A 523 5.98 -2.01 -5.56
C THR A 523 5.54 -1.26 -4.29
N PRO A 524 6.21 -1.46 -3.15
CA PRO A 524 5.93 -0.67 -1.93
C PRO A 524 5.99 0.84 -2.16
N SER A 525 6.99 1.31 -2.93
CA SER A 525 7.14 2.72 -3.33
C SER A 525 5.92 3.22 -4.12
N GLN A 526 5.46 2.46 -5.12
CA GLN A 526 4.28 2.82 -5.92
C GLN A 526 3.01 2.84 -5.08
N ALA A 527 2.80 1.85 -4.21
CA ALA A 527 1.64 1.80 -3.33
C ALA A 527 1.62 2.99 -2.36
N ARG A 528 2.75 3.31 -1.71
CA ARG A 528 2.91 4.48 -0.84
C ARG A 528 2.57 5.78 -1.57
N LYS A 529 3.13 5.96 -2.77
CA LYS A 529 2.83 7.13 -3.60
C LYS A 529 1.33 7.26 -3.92
N ILE A 530 0.66 6.16 -4.27
CA ILE A 530 -0.79 6.16 -4.52
C ILE A 530 -1.55 6.60 -3.25
N PHE A 531 -1.15 6.11 -2.08
CA PHE A 531 -1.81 6.49 -0.82
C PHE A 531 -1.59 7.96 -0.46
N GLU A 532 -0.38 8.49 -0.70
CA GLU A 532 -0.06 9.90 -0.49
C GLU A 532 -0.83 10.83 -1.42
N GLU A 533 -0.92 10.49 -2.72
CA GLU A 533 -1.72 11.24 -3.71
C GLU A 533 -3.21 11.23 -3.37
N LYS A 534 -3.68 10.16 -2.72
CA LYS A 534 -5.05 10.07 -2.18
C LYS A 534 -5.22 10.78 -0.84
N GLY A 535 -4.15 11.30 -0.25
CA GLY A 535 -4.14 11.93 1.07
C GLY A 535 -4.51 10.98 2.20
N TRP A 536 -4.18 9.70 2.08
CA TRP A 536 -4.49 8.66 3.07
C TRP A 536 -3.43 8.58 4.17
N SER A 537 -3.87 8.21 5.37
CA SER A 537 -3.03 8.00 6.56
C SER A 537 -3.41 6.72 7.31
N LYS A 538 -4.70 6.41 7.40
CA LYS A 538 -5.24 5.17 7.95
C LYS A 538 -5.59 4.19 6.83
N ILE A 539 -4.69 3.24 6.54
CA ILE A 539 -4.89 2.24 5.47
C ILE A 539 -4.97 0.85 6.10
N VAL A 540 -6.04 0.13 5.77
CA VAL A 540 -6.24 -1.27 6.18
C VAL A 540 -5.68 -2.20 5.10
N GLY A 541 -4.72 -3.04 5.45
CA GLY A 541 -4.21 -4.10 4.58
C GLY A 541 -5.02 -5.38 4.71
N PHE A 542 -5.39 -6.00 3.58
CA PHE A 542 -6.06 -7.30 3.53
C PHE A 542 -5.24 -8.31 2.74
N HIS A 543 -4.80 -9.37 3.42
CA HIS A 543 -4.09 -10.50 2.83
C HIS A 543 -5.05 -11.65 2.52
N THR A 544 -4.89 -12.28 1.36
CA THR A 544 -5.69 -13.44 0.96
C THR A 544 -5.01 -14.30 -0.09
N ARG A 545 -5.45 -15.54 -0.18
CA ARG A 545 -5.08 -16.55 -1.19
C ARG A 545 -6.30 -17.20 -1.84
N ASN A 546 -7.49 -16.67 -1.56
CA ASN A 546 -8.77 -17.22 -2.00
C ASN A 546 -9.51 -16.21 -2.87
N ALA A 547 -10.37 -16.73 -3.75
CA ALA A 547 -11.42 -15.93 -4.36
C ALA A 547 -12.30 -15.30 -3.27
N ILE A 548 -12.78 -14.09 -3.51
CA ILE A 548 -13.57 -13.35 -2.53
C ILE A 548 -14.96 -13.99 -2.35
N HIS A 549 -15.43 -14.01 -1.11
CA HIS A 549 -16.77 -14.45 -0.72
C HIS A 549 -17.33 -13.47 0.32
N ARG A 550 -18.60 -13.63 0.72
CA ARG A 550 -19.31 -12.62 1.52
C ARG A 550 -18.68 -12.35 2.90
N SER A 551 -18.06 -13.34 3.53
CA SER A 551 -17.28 -13.08 4.75
C SER A 551 -16.07 -12.18 4.52
N HIS A 552 -15.34 -12.33 3.42
CA HIS A 552 -14.21 -11.45 3.11
C HIS A 552 -14.68 -10.01 2.89
N GLU A 553 -15.79 -9.86 2.15
CA GLU A 553 -16.43 -8.55 1.92
C GLU A 553 -16.84 -7.90 3.25
N PHE A 554 -17.50 -8.64 4.14
CA PHE A 554 -17.87 -8.16 5.48
C PHE A 554 -16.65 -7.71 6.27
N LEU A 555 -15.60 -8.54 6.36
CA LEU A 555 -14.38 -8.22 7.10
C LEU A 555 -13.71 -6.94 6.61
N GLN A 556 -13.66 -6.75 5.29
CA GLN A 556 -13.03 -5.59 4.68
C GLN A 556 -13.81 -4.30 4.98
N MET A 557 -15.13 -4.33 4.83
CA MET A 557 -15.99 -3.16 5.08
C MET A 557 -16.04 -2.81 6.56
N ASP A 558 -16.22 -3.81 7.43
CA ASP A 558 -16.25 -3.61 8.88
C ASP A 558 -14.91 -3.07 9.40
N ALA A 559 -13.78 -3.58 8.89
CA ALA A 559 -12.46 -3.11 9.30
C ALA A 559 -12.24 -1.65 8.92
N MET A 560 -12.66 -1.24 7.72
CA MET A 560 -12.62 0.16 7.31
C MET A 560 -13.46 1.05 8.22
N TYR A 561 -14.66 0.60 8.60
CA TYR A 561 -15.55 1.34 9.47
C TYR A 561 -15.00 1.45 10.91
N LYS A 562 -14.61 0.33 11.52
CA LYS A 562 -14.13 0.25 12.92
C LYS A 562 -12.95 1.17 13.21
N VAL A 563 -12.04 1.32 12.27
CA VAL A 563 -10.82 2.13 12.45
C VAL A 563 -10.88 3.49 11.78
N HIS A 564 -12.05 3.86 11.23
CA HIS A 564 -12.25 5.06 10.42
C HIS A 564 -11.17 5.22 9.35
N ALA A 565 -10.97 4.15 8.56
CA ALA A 565 -9.91 4.09 7.57
C ALA A 565 -10.12 5.09 6.43
N ASP A 566 -9.03 5.72 6.01
CA ASP A 566 -8.97 6.51 4.78
C ASP A 566 -9.14 5.61 3.55
N GLY A 567 -8.62 4.38 3.59
CA GLY A 567 -8.73 3.40 2.52
C GLY A 567 -8.38 1.96 2.88
N LEU A 568 -8.63 1.05 1.93
CA LEU A 568 -8.37 -0.38 2.01
C LEU A 568 -7.39 -0.79 0.89
N PHE A 569 -6.35 -1.52 1.26
CA PHE A 569 -5.41 -2.13 0.35
C PHE A 569 -5.64 -3.65 0.30
N ILE A 570 -6.26 -4.10 -0.79
CA ILE A 570 -6.52 -5.51 -1.05
C ILE A 570 -5.31 -6.08 -1.78
N HIS A 571 -4.64 -7.05 -1.16
CA HIS A 571 -3.32 -7.49 -1.61
C HIS A 571 -3.18 -9.03 -1.63
N PRO A 572 -3.86 -9.73 -2.55
CA PRO A 572 -3.77 -11.19 -2.69
C PRO A 572 -2.38 -11.68 -3.09
N ILE A 573 -2.02 -12.87 -2.61
CA ILE A 573 -0.80 -13.58 -3.00
C ILE A 573 -0.96 -14.27 -4.37
N ILE A 574 0.03 -14.11 -5.24
CA ILE A 574 -0.02 -14.65 -6.62
C ILE A 574 1.06 -15.67 -6.97
N GLY A 575 2.03 -15.94 -6.09
CA GLY A 575 3.08 -16.94 -6.33
C GLY A 575 2.63 -18.38 -6.14
N GLN A 576 3.60 -19.27 -5.97
CA GLN A 576 3.35 -20.71 -5.84
C GLN A 576 2.41 -21.01 -4.66
N LYS A 577 1.40 -21.85 -4.93
CA LYS A 577 0.36 -22.26 -3.98
C LYS A 577 0.31 -23.78 -3.87
N LYS A 578 -0.33 -24.26 -2.80
CA LYS A 578 -0.56 -25.70 -2.60
C LYS A 578 -1.77 -26.16 -3.43
N GLU A 579 -1.85 -27.48 -3.59
CA GLU A 579 -2.99 -28.15 -4.20
C GLU A 579 -4.33 -27.72 -3.56
N GLY A 580 -5.33 -27.51 -4.42
CA GLY A 580 -6.67 -27.11 -4.02
C GLY A 580 -6.84 -25.62 -3.71
N ASP A 581 -5.79 -24.81 -3.78
CA ASP A 581 -5.95 -23.35 -3.74
C ASP A 581 -6.48 -22.79 -5.06
N PHE A 582 -7.07 -21.60 -5.03
CA PHE A 582 -7.50 -20.91 -6.25
C PHE A 582 -6.31 -20.43 -7.08
N ASN A 583 -6.39 -20.62 -8.39
CA ASN A 583 -5.41 -20.10 -9.33
C ASN A 583 -5.43 -18.55 -9.31
N SER A 584 -4.26 -17.92 -9.47
CA SER A 584 -4.08 -16.47 -9.27
C SER A 584 -4.97 -15.63 -10.17
N GLU A 585 -5.19 -16.07 -11.42
CA GLU A 585 -6.08 -15.42 -12.38
C GLU A 585 -7.52 -15.26 -11.84
N PHE A 586 -8.08 -16.32 -11.27
CA PHE A 586 -9.47 -16.31 -10.78
C PHE A 586 -9.63 -15.56 -9.46
N ILE A 587 -8.58 -15.52 -8.65
CA ILE A 587 -8.56 -14.64 -7.47
C ILE A 587 -8.67 -13.19 -7.92
N ILE A 588 -7.80 -12.75 -8.84
CA ILE A 588 -7.77 -11.37 -9.33
C ILE A 588 -9.14 -11.01 -9.92
N LYS A 589 -9.65 -11.82 -10.86
CA LYS A 589 -10.97 -11.61 -11.47
C LYS A 589 -12.10 -11.50 -10.44
N SER A 590 -12.06 -12.28 -9.37
CA SER A 590 -13.08 -12.20 -8.31
C SER A 590 -13.07 -10.84 -7.59
N TYR A 591 -11.92 -10.20 -7.41
CA TYR A 591 -11.81 -8.88 -6.80
C TYR A 591 -12.11 -7.74 -7.78
N GLU A 592 -11.82 -7.91 -9.07
CA GLU A 592 -12.21 -6.93 -10.09
C GLU A 592 -13.72 -6.76 -10.16
N LEU A 593 -14.46 -7.86 -10.09
CA LEU A 593 -15.93 -7.85 -10.05
C LEU A 593 -16.50 -7.10 -8.82
N MET A 594 -15.68 -6.89 -7.79
CA MET A 594 -16.07 -6.15 -6.59
C MET A 594 -15.85 -4.64 -6.70
N ALA A 595 -15.21 -4.13 -7.77
CA ALA A 595 -14.82 -2.73 -7.88
C ALA A 595 -15.99 -1.74 -7.68
N ASN A 596 -17.19 -2.08 -8.18
CA ASN A 596 -18.39 -1.25 -8.06
C ASN A 596 -19.14 -1.42 -6.73
N ILE A 597 -18.77 -2.41 -5.92
CA ILE A 597 -19.36 -2.67 -4.60
C ILE A 597 -18.66 -1.84 -3.53
N TYR A 598 -17.35 -1.59 -3.69
CA TYR A 598 -16.60 -0.80 -2.73
C TYR A 598 -16.92 0.69 -2.79
N PRO A 599 -16.77 1.42 -1.67
CA PRO A 599 -16.90 2.87 -1.67
C PRO A 599 -15.94 3.51 -2.68
N LYS A 600 -16.44 4.46 -3.48
CA LYS A 600 -15.67 5.08 -4.56
C LYS A 600 -14.40 5.74 -4.02
N GLY A 601 -13.29 5.47 -4.71
CA GLY A 601 -11.99 6.06 -4.41
C GLY A 601 -11.31 5.56 -3.14
N LYS A 602 -11.94 4.64 -2.37
CA LYS A 602 -11.51 4.14 -1.06
C LYS A 602 -10.72 2.81 -1.10
N VAL A 603 -10.62 2.17 -2.26
CA VAL A 603 -9.94 0.88 -2.39
C VAL A 603 -8.81 0.95 -3.41
N VAL A 604 -7.68 0.36 -3.07
CA VAL A 604 -6.57 0.08 -3.98
C VAL A 604 -6.38 -1.44 -4.01
N PHE A 605 -6.38 -2.00 -5.21
CA PHE A 605 -6.11 -3.41 -5.44
C PHE A 605 -4.69 -3.55 -5.99
N GLY A 606 -3.93 -4.50 -5.46
CA GLY A 606 -2.64 -4.90 -6.02
C GLY A 606 -2.36 -6.37 -5.74
N THR A 607 -1.33 -6.93 -6.34
CA THR A 607 -0.91 -8.32 -6.12
C THR A 607 0.39 -8.38 -5.33
N PHE A 608 0.52 -9.44 -4.52
CA PHE A 608 1.72 -9.71 -3.74
C PHE A 608 2.46 -10.90 -4.34
N SER A 609 3.55 -10.61 -5.05
CA SER A 609 4.39 -11.60 -5.73
C SER A 609 5.30 -12.31 -4.72
N THR A 610 4.73 -13.23 -3.95
CA THR A 610 5.48 -14.18 -3.11
C THR A 610 4.72 -15.50 -3.01
N PHE A 611 5.29 -16.49 -2.32
CA PHE A 611 4.68 -17.79 -2.06
C PHE A 611 4.46 -18.01 -0.55
N SER A 612 3.47 -18.82 -0.20
CA SER A 612 3.19 -19.11 1.22
C SER A 612 4.16 -20.16 1.76
N ARG A 613 4.69 -19.92 2.96
CA ARG A 613 5.50 -20.92 3.70
C ARG A 613 4.64 -21.79 4.61
N TYR A 614 3.38 -21.41 4.78
CA TYR A 614 2.40 -22.06 5.62
C TYR A 614 2.79 -22.09 7.09
N ALA A 615 3.52 -21.06 7.56
CA ALA A 615 4.06 -21.00 8.91
C ALA A 615 3.09 -20.34 9.93
N GLY A 616 1.78 -20.38 9.65
CA GLY A 616 0.70 -19.98 10.54
C GLY A 616 0.97 -18.65 11.26
N PRO A 617 1.13 -18.64 12.61
CA PRO A 617 1.36 -17.43 13.39
C PRO A 617 2.59 -16.61 12.94
N ARG A 618 3.72 -17.27 12.62
CA ARG A 618 4.93 -16.58 12.18
C ARG A 618 4.69 -15.86 10.85
N GLU A 619 3.91 -16.47 9.96
CA GLU A 619 3.59 -15.88 8.66
C GLU A 619 2.56 -14.75 8.76
N ALA A 620 1.69 -14.76 9.77
CA ALA A 620 0.79 -13.64 10.06
C ALA A 620 1.56 -12.35 10.41
N ILE A 621 2.62 -12.45 11.22
CA ILE A 621 3.51 -11.31 11.51
C ILE A 621 4.27 -10.87 10.26
N PHE A 622 4.83 -11.81 9.50
CA PHE A 622 5.56 -11.49 8.27
C PHE A 622 4.68 -10.78 7.24
N THR A 623 3.46 -11.27 7.00
CA THR A 623 2.53 -10.63 6.07
C THR A 623 2.10 -9.24 6.54
N ALA A 624 1.95 -9.03 7.84
CA ALA A 624 1.72 -7.70 8.43
C ALA A 624 2.91 -6.75 8.21
N ILE A 625 4.15 -7.23 8.42
CA ILE A 625 5.38 -6.48 8.13
C ILE A 625 5.42 -6.07 6.65
N CYS A 626 5.11 -6.99 5.74
CA CYS A 626 5.03 -6.65 4.32
C CYS A 626 3.98 -5.57 4.07
N ARG A 627 2.77 -5.65 4.65
CA ARG A 627 1.75 -4.60 4.45
C ARG A 627 2.17 -3.25 5.03
N LYS A 628 2.88 -3.26 6.17
CA LYS A 628 3.52 -2.07 6.73
C LYS A 628 4.52 -1.46 5.75
N ASN A 629 5.37 -2.28 5.11
CA ASN A 629 6.30 -1.81 4.08
C ASN A 629 5.59 -1.17 2.88
N PHE A 630 4.41 -1.68 2.50
CA PHE A 630 3.55 -1.06 1.49
C PHE A 630 2.82 0.21 1.95
N GLY A 631 2.86 0.55 3.24
CA GLY A 631 2.24 1.78 3.79
C GLY A 631 0.96 1.57 4.59
N CYS A 632 0.55 0.33 4.87
CA CYS A 632 -0.64 0.05 5.67
C CYS A 632 -0.39 0.30 7.16
N SER A 633 -1.21 1.11 7.81
CA SER A 633 -1.16 1.33 9.26
C SER A 633 -1.93 0.28 10.05
N HIS A 634 -2.86 -0.42 9.40
CA HIS A 634 -3.66 -1.49 9.99
C HIS A 634 -3.62 -2.76 9.14
N PHE A 635 -3.86 -3.92 9.76
CA PHE A 635 -3.85 -5.21 9.05
C PHE A 635 -4.92 -6.17 9.56
N ILE A 636 -5.75 -6.70 8.67
CA ILE A 636 -6.80 -7.66 9.03
C ILE A 636 -6.20 -9.04 9.32
N VAL A 637 -6.48 -9.58 10.51
CA VAL A 637 -6.06 -10.91 10.92
C VAL A 637 -7.28 -11.75 11.28
N GLY A 638 -7.67 -12.64 10.35
CA GLY A 638 -8.73 -13.62 10.58
C GLY A 638 -8.29 -14.80 11.46
N ARG A 639 -9.24 -15.64 11.84
CA ARG A 639 -8.98 -16.94 12.48
C ARG A 639 -8.16 -17.84 11.55
N ASP A 640 -7.19 -18.57 12.10
CA ASP A 640 -6.29 -19.47 11.34
C ASP A 640 -5.57 -18.78 10.16
N HIS A 641 -5.22 -17.50 10.33
CA HIS A 641 -4.51 -16.73 9.32
C HIS A 641 -3.22 -17.44 8.92
N THR A 642 -3.04 -17.66 7.60
CA THR A 642 -1.91 -18.36 6.98
C THR A 642 -1.65 -19.79 7.52
N GLY A 643 -2.60 -20.37 8.24
CA GLY A 643 -2.51 -21.72 8.78
C GLY A 643 -2.79 -22.81 7.75
N VAL A 644 -2.46 -24.05 8.13
CA VAL A 644 -2.70 -25.25 7.34
C VAL A 644 -3.22 -26.37 8.24
N LYS A 645 -4.38 -26.92 7.86
CA LYS A 645 -5.03 -28.02 8.59
C LYS A 645 -5.11 -27.66 10.08
N ASP A 646 -4.79 -28.62 10.96
CA ASP A 646 -4.83 -28.45 12.41
C ASP A 646 -3.41 -28.32 13.02
N PHE A 647 -2.41 -27.92 12.22
CA PHE A 647 -1.04 -27.77 12.71
C PHE A 647 -0.86 -26.61 13.70
N TYR A 648 -1.75 -25.62 13.66
CA TYR A 648 -1.71 -24.45 14.53
C TYR A 648 -3.04 -24.30 15.25
N HIS A 649 -2.97 -23.89 16.52
CA HIS A 649 -4.19 -23.53 17.24
C HIS A 649 -4.88 -22.36 16.52
N PRO A 650 -6.21 -22.36 16.32
CA PRO A 650 -6.89 -21.37 15.46
C PRO A 650 -6.74 -19.91 15.91
N ARG A 651 -6.40 -19.66 17.18
CA ARG A 651 -6.12 -18.33 17.75
C ARG A 651 -4.64 -17.99 17.85
N ALA A 652 -3.74 -18.90 17.52
CA ALA A 652 -2.30 -18.65 17.62
C ALA A 652 -1.84 -17.47 16.74
N SER A 653 -2.49 -17.26 15.59
CA SER A 653 -2.23 -16.11 14.72
C SER A 653 -2.74 -14.77 15.29
N HIS A 654 -3.63 -14.79 16.29
CA HIS A 654 -4.04 -13.58 17.03
C HIS A 654 -3.06 -13.32 18.16
N GLU A 655 -2.85 -14.32 19.01
CA GLU A 655 -2.03 -14.24 20.24
C GLU A 655 -0.56 -13.89 19.96
N ILE A 656 -0.04 -14.21 18.78
CA ILE A 656 1.34 -13.86 18.44
C ILE A 656 1.58 -12.35 18.31
N PHE A 657 0.56 -11.55 17.96
CA PHE A 657 0.72 -10.10 17.86
C PHE A 657 0.96 -9.44 19.22
N ASP A 658 0.43 -10.02 20.30
CA ASP A 658 0.63 -9.52 21.67
C ASP A 658 2.10 -9.58 22.11
N LYS A 659 2.91 -10.43 21.46
CA LYS A 659 4.36 -10.55 21.72
C LYS A 659 5.18 -9.42 21.09
N PHE A 660 4.60 -8.64 20.18
CA PHE A 660 5.31 -7.65 19.38
C PHE A 660 4.58 -6.29 19.36
N PRO A 661 4.47 -5.60 20.52
CA PRO A 661 3.87 -4.26 20.57
C PRO A 661 4.66 -3.22 19.75
N ASP A 662 5.94 -3.50 19.47
CA ASP A 662 6.85 -2.68 18.66
C ASP A 662 6.75 -2.93 17.15
N LEU A 663 5.78 -3.72 16.67
CA LEU A 663 5.62 -4.02 15.25
C LEU A 663 5.31 -2.78 14.40
N GLY A 664 4.65 -1.78 14.99
CA GLY A 664 4.33 -0.52 14.32
C GLY A 664 3.28 -0.62 13.20
N ILE A 665 2.46 -1.68 13.20
CA ILE A 665 1.23 -1.82 12.41
C ILE A 665 0.17 -2.44 13.32
N GLN A 666 -1.05 -1.90 13.31
CA GLN A 666 -2.10 -2.31 14.23
C GLN A 666 -2.93 -3.48 13.66
N PRO A 667 -3.00 -4.65 14.32
CA PRO A 667 -3.85 -5.73 13.85
C PRO A 667 -5.33 -5.42 14.12
N ILE A 668 -6.20 -5.81 13.20
CA ILE A 668 -7.66 -5.83 13.37
C ILE A 668 -8.07 -7.31 13.41
N ILE A 669 -8.39 -7.77 14.62
CA ILE A 669 -8.59 -9.18 14.91
C ILE A 669 -10.04 -9.59 14.65
N TYR A 670 -10.23 -10.65 13.87
CA TYR A 670 -11.52 -11.28 13.64
C TYR A 670 -11.49 -12.77 13.95
N ASP A 671 -12.39 -13.21 14.84
CA ASP A 671 -12.86 -14.60 14.95
C ASP A 671 -13.69 -15.03 13.71
N LYS A 672 -14.59 -16.03 13.83
CA LYS A 672 -15.41 -16.48 12.69
C LYS A 672 -16.46 -15.45 12.30
N VAL A 673 -16.77 -15.41 11.00
CA VAL A 673 -17.89 -14.67 10.42
C VAL A 673 -18.94 -15.68 9.96
N PHE A 674 -20.19 -15.43 10.34
CA PHE A 674 -21.34 -16.24 9.97
C PHE A 674 -22.35 -15.41 9.21
N TYR A 675 -23.27 -16.07 8.53
CA TYR A 675 -24.50 -15.43 8.06
C TYR A 675 -25.65 -15.85 9.00
N SER A 676 -26.34 -14.87 9.58
CA SER A 676 -27.52 -15.09 10.41
C SER A 676 -28.76 -15.12 9.53
N LYS A 677 -29.56 -16.18 9.64
CA LYS A 677 -30.84 -16.29 8.91
C LYS A 677 -31.86 -15.30 9.45
N SER A 678 -31.91 -15.14 10.77
CA SER A 678 -32.89 -14.27 11.44
C SER A 678 -32.67 -12.79 11.15
N LEU A 679 -31.41 -12.36 11.03
CA LEU A 679 -31.05 -10.97 10.75
C LEU A 679 -30.81 -10.69 9.26
N ASP A 680 -30.86 -11.71 8.40
CA ASP A 680 -30.50 -11.62 6.97
C ASP A 680 -29.18 -10.85 6.72
N SER A 681 -28.17 -11.12 7.55
CA SER A 681 -26.92 -10.36 7.55
C SER A 681 -25.70 -11.16 8.02
N HIS A 682 -24.52 -10.68 7.64
CA HIS A 682 -23.24 -11.21 8.11
C HIS A 682 -22.91 -10.64 9.49
N ILE A 683 -22.50 -11.52 10.40
CA ILE A 683 -22.24 -11.18 11.80
C ILE A 683 -20.88 -11.71 12.24
N HIS A 684 -20.25 -10.98 13.16
CA HIS A 684 -19.05 -11.45 13.84
C HIS A 684 -19.42 -12.28 15.09
N GLU A 685 -18.71 -13.37 15.34
CA GLU A 685 -18.99 -14.33 16.43
C GLU A 685 -19.17 -13.69 17.82
N LYS A 686 -18.55 -12.53 18.08
CA LYS A 686 -18.59 -11.84 19.38
C LYS A 686 -19.71 -10.81 19.54
N GLU A 687 -20.45 -10.49 18.48
CA GLU A 687 -21.38 -9.35 18.51
C GLU A 687 -22.69 -9.67 19.26
N MET A 688 -23.21 -10.91 19.23
CA MET A 688 -24.38 -11.34 20.04
C MET A 688 -24.43 -12.86 20.27
N GLN A 689 -25.17 -13.31 21.28
CA GLN A 689 -25.45 -14.74 21.52
C GLN A 689 -26.58 -15.24 20.59
N PHE A 690 -26.22 -15.77 19.42
CA PHE A 690 -27.15 -16.46 18.52
C PHE A 690 -27.15 -17.98 18.76
N THR A 691 -28.29 -18.63 18.50
CA THR A 691 -28.41 -20.08 18.48
C THR A 691 -27.60 -20.69 17.33
N GLU A 692 -27.08 -21.90 17.48
CA GLU A 692 -26.27 -22.55 16.43
C GLU A 692 -27.09 -22.83 15.15
N GLU A 693 -28.41 -22.97 15.25
CA GLU A 693 -29.30 -23.16 14.09
C GLU A 693 -29.44 -21.90 13.19
N ASP A 694 -29.22 -20.72 13.78
CA ASP A 694 -29.27 -19.43 13.09
C ASP A 694 -27.98 -19.11 12.32
N LYS A 695 -26.85 -19.69 12.73
CA LYS A 695 -25.52 -19.41 12.17
C LYS A 695 -25.20 -20.32 10.99
N LEU A 696 -25.15 -19.74 9.79
CA LEU A 696 -24.64 -20.42 8.60
C LEU A 696 -23.15 -20.12 8.41
N GLN A 697 -22.32 -21.16 8.44
CA GLN A 697 -20.87 -21.05 8.25
C GLN A 697 -20.52 -20.79 6.78
N ILE A 698 -19.55 -19.90 6.57
CA ILE A 698 -18.92 -19.65 5.27
C ILE A 698 -17.45 -20.04 5.38
N SER A 699 -16.99 -20.99 4.55
CA SER A 699 -15.60 -21.44 4.55
C SER A 699 -15.07 -21.73 3.14
N GLY A 700 -13.76 -21.54 2.94
CA GLY A 700 -13.12 -21.85 1.66
C GLY A 700 -13.29 -23.30 1.24
N THR A 701 -13.26 -24.26 2.17
CA THR A 701 -13.49 -25.69 1.87
C THR A 701 -14.91 -25.95 1.37
N GLN A 702 -15.92 -25.36 1.99
CA GLN A 702 -17.31 -25.47 1.48
C GLN A 702 -17.44 -24.83 0.09
N ALA A 703 -16.82 -23.67 -0.13
CA ALA A 703 -16.84 -23.00 -1.43
C ALA A 703 -16.25 -23.90 -2.53
N ARG A 704 -15.09 -24.51 -2.28
CA ARG A 704 -14.45 -25.44 -3.19
C ARG A 704 -15.31 -26.67 -3.48
N ASN A 705 -15.85 -27.30 -2.43
CA ASN A 705 -16.70 -28.47 -2.59
C ASN A 705 -17.96 -28.17 -3.42
N MET A 706 -18.58 -27.00 -3.22
CA MET A 706 -19.72 -26.58 -4.04
C MET A 706 -19.29 -26.42 -5.51
N LEU A 707 -18.23 -25.67 -5.78
CA LEU A 707 -17.75 -25.39 -7.13
C LEU A 707 -17.29 -26.66 -7.89
N ILE A 708 -16.55 -27.56 -7.23
CA ILE A 708 -16.09 -28.83 -7.81
C ILE A 708 -17.28 -29.72 -8.18
N ASN A 709 -18.35 -29.69 -7.39
CA ASN A 709 -19.58 -30.44 -7.66
C ASN A 709 -20.55 -29.66 -8.58
N TYR A 710 -20.11 -28.57 -9.21
CA TYR A 710 -20.93 -27.70 -10.06
C TYR A 710 -22.18 -27.13 -9.37
N VAL A 711 -22.16 -27.05 -8.04
CA VAL A 711 -23.21 -26.45 -7.22
C VAL A 711 -22.91 -24.97 -7.06
N GLN A 712 -23.85 -24.12 -7.43
CA GLN A 712 -23.74 -22.68 -7.22
C GLN A 712 -23.84 -22.35 -5.72
N PRO A 713 -22.83 -21.72 -5.12
CA PRO A 713 -22.95 -21.20 -3.76
C PRO A 713 -24.09 -20.18 -3.68
N PRO A 714 -24.86 -20.18 -2.58
CA PRO A 714 -25.97 -19.23 -2.41
C PRO A 714 -25.44 -17.78 -2.29
N SER A 715 -26.29 -16.80 -2.62
CA SER A 715 -25.92 -15.37 -2.68
C SER A 715 -25.40 -14.80 -1.36
N TRP A 716 -25.88 -15.30 -0.21
CA TRP A 716 -25.38 -14.94 1.12
C TRP A 716 -23.99 -15.51 1.41
N PHE A 717 -23.54 -16.52 0.66
CA PHE A 717 -22.22 -17.12 0.78
C PHE A 717 -21.22 -16.47 -0.17
N MET A 718 -21.55 -16.38 -1.46
CA MET A 718 -20.73 -15.78 -2.51
C MET A 718 -21.64 -15.04 -3.50
N ARG A 719 -21.19 -13.90 -3.99
CA ARG A 719 -21.97 -13.12 -4.96
C ARG A 719 -22.19 -13.92 -6.25
N PRO A 720 -23.41 -13.91 -6.83
CA PRO A 720 -23.73 -14.66 -8.04
C PRO A 720 -22.74 -14.44 -9.19
N GLU A 721 -22.33 -13.19 -9.42
CA GLU A 721 -21.40 -12.79 -10.48
C GLU A 721 -20.04 -13.51 -10.36
N ILE A 722 -19.55 -13.67 -9.14
CA ILE A 722 -18.29 -14.36 -8.85
C ILE A 722 -18.49 -15.86 -9.02
N SER A 723 -19.55 -16.43 -8.44
CA SER A 723 -19.81 -17.86 -8.52
C SER A 723 -20.05 -18.34 -9.97
N ASN A 724 -20.76 -17.55 -10.77
CA ASN A 724 -21.03 -17.84 -12.18
C ASN A 724 -19.73 -17.84 -12.98
N MET A 725 -18.89 -16.81 -12.81
CA MET A 725 -17.58 -16.72 -13.46
C MET A 725 -16.70 -17.94 -13.16
N LEU A 726 -16.67 -18.39 -11.89
CA LEU A 726 -15.91 -19.57 -11.49
C LEU A 726 -16.50 -20.86 -12.09
N LEU A 727 -17.82 -21.05 -12.03
CA LEU A 727 -18.49 -22.23 -12.58
C LEU A 727 -18.37 -22.33 -14.10
N GLU A 728 -18.49 -21.22 -14.81
CA GLU A 728 -18.27 -21.15 -16.25
C GLU A 728 -16.84 -21.54 -16.61
N ALA A 729 -15.84 -21.03 -15.89
CA ALA A 729 -14.46 -21.41 -16.09
C ALA A 729 -14.22 -22.92 -15.85
N ILE A 730 -14.83 -23.51 -14.83
CA ILE A 730 -14.75 -24.97 -14.58
C ILE A 730 -15.43 -25.76 -15.71
N LYS A 731 -16.57 -25.28 -16.24
CA LYS A 731 -17.26 -25.91 -17.38
C LYS A 731 -16.43 -25.83 -18.67
N GLU A 732 -15.61 -24.80 -18.82
CA GLU A 732 -14.68 -24.62 -19.95
C GLU A 732 -13.34 -25.36 -19.79
N ASP A 733 -13.22 -26.29 -18.83
CA ASP A 733 -12.00 -27.05 -18.50
C ASP A 733 -10.80 -26.14 -18.12
N LYS A 734 -11.05 -24.93 -17.61
CA LYS A 734 -9.99 -24.05 -17.09
C LYS A 734 -9.60 -24.49 -15.68
N GLU A 735 -8.30 -24.39 -15.38
CA GLU A 735 -7.74 -24.76 -14.09
C GLU A 735 -8.03 -23.69 -13.01
N VAL A 736 -9.26 -23.70 -12.47
CA VAL A 736 -9.70 -22.79 -11.39
C VAL A 736 -8.99 -23.06 -10.06
N PHE A 737 -8.72 -24.33 -9.78
CA PHE A 737 -7.96 -24.77 -8.61
C PHE A 737 -6.60 -25.28 -9.06
N VAL A 738 -5.55 -24.95 -8.31
CA VAL A 738 -4.22 -25.51 -8.50
C VAL A 738 -4.31 -27.01 -8.35
N SER A 739 -4.15 -27.73 -9.45
CA SER A 739 -4.08 -29.18 -9.48
C SER A 739 -2.65 -29.63 -9.17
N PHE A 740 -2.47 -30.89 -8.77
CA PHE A 740 -1.15 -31.50 -8.87
C PHE A 740 -0.67 -31.24 -10.31
N LYS A 741 0.54 -30.70 -10.49
CA LYS A 741 1.29 -31.02 -11.71
C LYS A 741 1.45 -32.54 -11.69
N ARG A 742 0.47 -33.26 -12.23
CA ARG A 742 0.58 -34.67 -12.52
C ARG A 742 1.54 -34.70 -13.69
N ASN A 743 2.81 -34.81 -13.39
CA ASN A 743 3.71 -35.38 -14.37
C ASN A 743 3.16 -36.77 -14.64
N ALA A 744 2.84 -37.04 -15.90
CA ALA A 744 2.26 -38.30 -16.32
C ALA A 744 3.04 -39.48 -15.74
N LYS A 745 2.35 -40.49 -15.22
CA LYS A 745 2.99 -41.79 -14.98
C LYS A 745 3.38 -42.36 -16.34
N VAL A 746 4.67 -42.50 -16.61
CA VAL A 746 5.17 -43.03 -17.87
C VAL A 746 5.28 -44.55 -17.74
N ILE A 747 4.32 -45.25 -18.33
CA ILE A 747 4.27 -46.72 -18.33
C ILE A 747 5.11 -47.20 -19.51
N TRP A 748 6.33 -47.62 -19.20
CA TRP A 748 7.32 -48.10 -20.14
C TRP A 748 7.20 -49.61 -20.30
N PHE A 749 6.53 -50.05 -21.35
CA PHE A 749 6.42 -51.47 -21.64
C PHE A 749 7.74 -51.94 -22.28
N THR A 750 8.26 -53.08 -21.81
CA THR A 750 9.40 -53.78 -22.42
C THR A 750 9.08 -55.26 -22.58
N GLY A 751 9.61 -55.89 -23.62
CA GLY A 751 9.37 -57.30 -23.93
C GLY A 751 9.61 -57.62 -25.41
N LEU A 752 9.70 -58.90 -25.76
CA LEU A 752 9.97 -59.38 -27.12
C LEU A 752 8.89 -58.96 -28.13
N SER A 753 9.22 -58.91 -29.43
CA SER A 753 8.21 -58.71 -30.48
C SER A 753 7.11 -59.78 -30.36
N GLY A 754 5.84 -59.46 -30.59
CA GLY A 754 4.75 -60.44 -30.42
C GLY A 754 4.33 -60.74 -28.97
N SER A 755 4.96 -60.13 -27.95
CA SER A 755 4.60 -60.37 -26.54
C SER A 755 3.26 -59.79 -26.08
N GLY A 756 2.64 -58.89 -26.87
CA GLY A 756 1.34 -58.27 -26.58
C GLY A 756 1.38 -56.83 -26.05
N LYS A 757 2.55 -56.19 -25.97
CA LYS A 757 2.72 -54.81 -25.48
C LYS A 757 1.74 -53.80 -26.07
N THR A 758 1.69 -53.69 -27.40
CA THR A 758 0.84 -52.70 -28.09
C THR A 758 -0.63 -52.96 -27.84
N THR A 759 -1.06 -54.22 -27.84
CA THR A 759 -2.45 -54.62 -27.58
C THR A 759 -2.87 -54.25 -26.16
N ILE A 760 -2.03 -54.57 -25.16
CA ILE A 760 -2.28 -54.23 -23.76
C ILE A 760 -2.28 -52.70 -23.56
N ALA A 761 -1.34 -51.97 -24.18
CA ALA A 761 -1.29 -50.52 -24.09
C ALA A 761 -2.55 -49.84 -24.68
N LEU A 762 -3.06 -50.34 -25.81
CA LEU A 762 -4.29 -49.82 -26.42
C LEU A 762 -5.52 -50.07 -25.55
N GLU A 763 -5.65 -51.26 -24.97
CA GLU A 763 -6.79 -51.59 -24.12
C GLU A 763 -6.72 -50.86 -22.77
N LEU A 764 -5.52 -50.77 -22.17
CA LEU A 764 -5.27 -49.95 -20.99
C LEU A 764 -5.64 -48.49 -21.25
N LYS A 765 -5.28 -47.93 -22.41
CA LYS A 765 -5.65 -46.57 -22.79
C LYS A 765 -7.18 -46.38 -22.76
N LYS A 766 -7.94 -47.27 -23.41
CA LYS A 766 -9.41 -47.17 -23.41
C LYS A 766 -9.98 -47.20 -21.99
N LYS A 767 -9.46 -48.08 -21.14
CA LYS A 767 -9.93 -48.22 -19.76
C LYS A 767 -9.60 -46.99 -18.92
N LEU A 768 -8.39 -46.45 -19.03
CA LEU A 768 -7.99 -45.19 -18.38
C LEU A 768 -8.81 -43.99 -18.88
N GLU A 769 -9.08 -43.89 -20.19
CA GLU A 769 -9.91 -42.83 -20.76
C GLU A 769 -11.39 -42.94 -20.32
N SER A 770 -11.91 -44.15 -20.14
CA SER A 770 -13.26 -44.36 -19.58
C SER A 770 -13.39 -43.83 -18.13
N GLU A 771 -12.28 -43.79 -17.39
CA GLU A 771 -12.14 -43.17 -16.06
C GLU A 771 -11.72 -41.69 -16.14
N ARG A 772 -11.93 -41.05 -17.30
CA ARG A 772 -11.62 -39.63 -17.60
C ARG A 772 -10.14 -39.25 -17.41
N LYS A 773 -9.20 -40.19 -17.65
CA LYS A 773 -7.75 -39.90 -17.63
C LYS A 773 -7.23 -39.50 -18.99
N LYS A 774 -6.52 -38.38 -19.06
CA LYS A 774 -5.84 -37.92 -20.29
C LYS A 774 -4.65 -38.84 -20.54
N THR A 775 -4.70 -39.65 -21.60
CA THR A 775 -3.68 -40.68 -21.87
C THR A 775 -3.12 -40.54 -23.28
N GLU A 776 -1.80 -40.66 -23.43
CA GLU A 776 -1.13 -40.68 -24.73
C GLU A 776 -0.34 -41.97 -24.93
N ILE A 777 -0.33 -42.50 -26.17
CA ILE A 777 0.57 -43.58 -26.56
C ILE A 777 1.67 -42.98 -27.43
N ILE A 778 2.92 -43.25 -27.07
CA ILE A 778 4.07 -42.90 -27.90
C ILE A 778 4.56 -44.16 -28.61
N ASP A 779 4.32 -44.21 -29.92
CA ASP A 779 4.72 -45.33 -30.76
C ASP A 779 6.20 -45.20 -31.16
N GLY A 780 7.02 -46.17 -30.73
CA GLY A 780 8.44 -46.19 -31.03
C GLY A 780 8.76 -46.36 -32.53
N ASP A 781 7.86 -46.96 -33.32
CA ASP A 781 8.05 -47.12 -34.77
C ASP A 781 7.80 -45.78 -35.50
N VAL A 782 6.91 -44.92 -34.99
CA VAL A 782 6.66 -43.58 -35.55
C VAL A 782 7.86 -42.67 -35.29
N ILE A 783 8.38 -42.65 -34.06
CA ILE A 783 9.52 -41.82 -33.67
C ILE A 783 10.79 -42.21 -34.46
N ARG A 784 11.00 -43.52 -34.65
CA ARG A 784 12.10 -44.06 -35.46
C ARG A 784 12.12 -43.55 -36.90
N ASN A 785 10.94 -43.22 -37.46
CA ASN A 785 10.76 -42.85 -38.86
C ASN A 785 10.56 -41.34 -39.11
N THR A 786 10.45 -40.49 -38.08
CA THR A 786 10.04 -39.08 -38.23
C THR A 786 11.10 -38.03 -37.88
N LEU A 787 12.17 -38.38 -37.15
CA LEU A 787 13.17 -37.41 -36.68
C LEU A 787 14.49 -37.50 -37.44
N HIS A 788 14.72 -36.58 -38.40
CA HIS A 788 15.98 -36.17 -39.10
C HIS A 788 17.05 -37.19 -39.58
N LYS A 789 17.05 -38.44 -39.13
CA LYS A 789 17.89 -39.57 -39.56
C LYS A 789 17.08 -40.84 -39.26
N SER A 790 16.52 -41.51 -40.26
CA SER A 790 15.85 -42.80 -40.06
C SER A 790 16.78 -43.75 -39.29
N LEU A 791 16.42 -44.11 -38.05
CA LEU A 791 17.29 -44.90 -37.17
C LEU A 791 17.19 -46.39 -37.49
N GLY A 792 18.33 -47.07 -37.53
CA GLY A 792 18.43 -48.51 -37.76
C GLY A 792 18.15 -49.37 -36.51
N PHE A 793 18.67 -50.59 -36.52
CA PHE A 793 18.57 -51.56 -35.43
C PHE A 793 19.94 -51.93 -34.82
N SER A 794 20.94 -51.06 -34.98
CA SER A 794 22.19 -51.16 -34.23
C SER A 794 21.95 -50.83 -32.75
N ARG A 795 22.88 -51.20 -31.88
CA ARG A 795 22.77 -50.92 -30.44
C ARG A 795 22.71 -49.41 -30.18
N GLU A 796 23.52 -48.63 -30.89
CA GLU A 796 23.57 -47.17 -30.85
C GLU A 796 22.26 -46.53 -31.33
N ASP A 797 21.69 -47.02 -32.44
CA ASP A 797 20.41 -46.52 -32.97
C ASP A 797 19.25 -46.80 -32.01
N ILE A 798 19.25 -47.98 -31.38
CA ILE A 798 18.26 -48.37 -30.37
C ILE A 798 18.37 -47.44 -29.15
N TYR A 799 19.59 -47.15 -28.68
CA TYR A 799 19.82 -46.22 -27.58
C TYR A 799 19.29 -44.82 -27.91
N MET A 800 19.64 -44.28 -29.08
CA MET A 800 19.20 -42.96 -29.52
C MET A 800 17.68 -42.88 -29.67
N ASN A 801 17.05 -43.92 -30.23
CA ASN A 801 15.58 -43.97 -30.35
C ASN A 801 14.90 -43.95 -28.98
N ASN A 802 15.38 -44.75 -28.02
CA ASN A 802 14.82 -44.77 -26.67
C ASN A 802 15.03 -43.45 -25.94
N LYS A 803 16.17 -42.78 -26.17
CA LYS A 803 16.46 -41.45 -25.60
C LYS A 803 15.48 -40.40 -26.11
N LEU A 804 15.25 -40.34 -27.43
CA LEU A 804 14.29 -39.40 -28.03
C LEU A 804 12.87 -39.64 -27.51
N ILE A 805 12.47 -40.90 -27.32
CA ILE A 805 11.18 -41.24 -26.72
C ILE A 805 11.09 -40.75 -25.28
N ALA A 806 12.13 -40.94 -24.46
CA ALA A 806 12.16 -40.48 -23.08
C ALA A 806 12.13 -38.94 -22.97
N GLU A 807 12.87 -38.24 -23.83
CA GLU A 807 12.84 -36.77 -23.94
C GLU A 807 11.44 -36.26 -24.35
N LEU A 808 10.79 -36.94 -25.29
CA LEU A 808 9.42 -36.61 -25.70
C LEU A 808 8.41 -36.87 -24.57
N CYS A 809 8.56 -37.97 -23.82
CA CYS A 809 7.76 -38.21 -22.62
C CYS A 809 7.91 -37.04 -21.63
N LYS A 810 9.15 -36.61 -21.39
CA LYS A 810 9.44 -35.49 -20.47
C LYS A 810 8.82 -34.18 -20.93
N GLN A 811 8.85 -33.90 -22.23
CA GLN A 811 8.24 -32.70 -22.79
C GLN A 811 6.71 -32.71 -22.66
N LYS A 812 6.08 -33.89 -22.70
CA LYS A 812 4.63 -34.06 -22.69
C LYS A 812 4.06 -34.39 -21.31
N GLU A 813 4.89 -34.67 -20.30
CA GLU A 813 4.44 -35.18 -18.99
C GLU A 813 3.44 -34.25 -18.29
N SER A 814 3.47 -32.94 -18.54
CA SER A 814 2.54 -31.97 -17.94
C SER A 814 1.15 -31.95 -18.56
N LYS A 815 0.93 -32.64 -19.69
CA LYS A 815 -0.32 -32.60 -20.46
C LYS A 815 -1.21 -33.83 -20.26
N PHE A 816 -0.69 -34.90 -19.67
CA PHE A 816 -1.36 -36.21 -19.58
C PHE A 816 -1.27 -36.76 -18.17
N ASP A 817 -2.25 -37.56 -17.76
CA ASP A 817 -2.19 -38.36 -16.53
C ASP A 817 -1.29 -39.59 -16.72
N PHE A 818 -1.29 -40.17 -17.94
CA PHE A 818 -0.52 -41.36 -18.30
C PHE A 818 0.09 -41.24 -19.69
N ILE A 819 1.35 -41.65 -19.83
CA ILE A 819 2.00 -41.83 -21.13
C ILE A 819 2.39 -43.30 -21.25
N LEU A 820 1.87 -43.97 -22.27
CA LEU A 820 2.08 -45.40 -22.51
C LEU A 820 3.12 -45.56 -23.63
N VAL A 821 4.19 -46.30 -23.36
CA VAL A 821 5.31 -46.47 -24.28
C VAL A 821 5.49 -47.95 -24.62
N PRO A 822 4.76 -48.49 -25.64
CA PRO A 822 4.83 -49.89 -26.03
C PRO A 822 6.03 -50.21 -26.94
N ILE A 823 7.23 -50.38 -26.38
CA ILE A 823 8.45 -50.63 -27.17
C ILE A 823 9.23 -51.89 -26.74
N ILE A 824 10.21 -52.33 -27.52
CA ILE A 824 11.02 -53.51 -27.15
C ILE A 824 11.98 -53.17 -26.01
N SER A 825 12.74 -52.06 -26.14
CA SER A 825 13.75 -51.60 -25.16
C SER A 825 14.66 -52.73 -24.63
N PRO A 826 15.47 -53.36 -25.51
CA PRO A 826 16.11 -54.64 -25.21
C PRO A 826 17.23 -54.61 -24.19
N TYR A 827 18.03 -53.54 -24.17
CA TYR A 827 19.19 -53.43 -23.29
C TYR A 827 18.84 -52.71 -22.00
N LYS A 828 19.44 -53.13 -20.89
CA LYS A 828 19.29 -52.54 -19.56
C LYS A 828 19.67 -51.05 -19.55
N GLU A 829 20.74 -50.69 -20.25
CA GLU A 829 21.23 -49.30 -20.35
C GLU A 829 20.17 -48.32 -20.88
N ASN A 830 19.33 -48.77 -21.81
CA ASN A 830 18.26 -47.94 -22.38
C ASN A 830 17.18 -47.62 -21.36
N ARG A 831 16.84 -48.61 -20.53
CA ARG A 831 15.79 -48.50 -19.52
C ARG A 831 16.26 -47.67 -18.34
N GLU A 832 17.53 -47.83 -17.94
CA GLU A 832 18.15 -46.97 -16.92
C GLU A 832 18.28 -45.52 -17.38
N MET A 833 18.67 -45.28 -18.63
CA MET A 833 18.69 -43.93 -19.21
C MET A 833 17.30 -43.30 -19.22
N ALA A 834 16.27 -44.02 -19.69
CA ALA A 834 14.90 -43.52 -19.68
C ALA A 834 14.40 -43.24 -18.26
N ARG A 835 14.71 -44.12 -17.30
CA ARG A 835 14.40 -43.96 -15.87
C ARG A 835 15.05 -42.69 -15.29
N ASN A 836 16.32 -42.45 -15.60
CA ASN A 836 17.04 -41.27 -15.11
C ASN A 836 16.49 -39.96 -15.70
N LEU A 837 16.10 -39.95 -16.99
CA LEU A 837 15.52 -38.77 -17.63
C LEU A 837 14.10 -38.44 -17.12
N ILE A 838 13.28 -39.47 -16.95
CA ILE A 838 11.87 -39.30 -16.56
C ILE A 838 11.74 -39.06 -15.05
N GLY A 839 12.56 -39.75 -14.24
CA GLY A 839 12.59 -39.65 -12.79
C GLY A 839 11.56 -40.57 -12.11
N GLU A 840 11.01 -40.11 -10.98
CA GLU A 840 10.11 -40.91 -10.12
C GLU A 840 8.81 -41.39 -10.79
N ASN A 841 8.43 -40.80 -11.92
CA ASN A 841 7.21 -41.15 -12.66
C ASN A 841 7.39 -42.31 -13.65
N PHE A 842 8.61 -42.85 -13.78
CA PHE A 842 8.91 -43.96 -14.68
C PHE A 842 8.46 -45.31 -14.07
N ILE A 843 7.55 -46.00 -14.76
CA ILE A 843 7.05 -47.32 -14.39
C ILE A 843 7.48 -48.33 -15.44
N GLU A 844 8.41 -49.21 -15.08
CA GLU A 844 8.89 -50.29 -15.96
C GLU A 844 7.94 -51.49 -15.90
N LEU A 845 7.25 -51.75 -17.00
CA LEU A 845 6.29 -52.85 -17.14
C LEU A 845 6.89 -53.93 -18.06
N PHE A 846 7.26 -55.07 -17.48
CA PHE A 846 7.86 -56.17 -18.23
C PHE A 846 6.81 -57.17 -18.70
N ILE A 847 6.64 -57.26 -20.01
CA ILE A 847 5.80 -58.28 -20.65
C ILE A 847 6.69 -59.49 -20.97
N SER A 848 6.72 -60.42 -20.01
CA SER A 848 7.65 -61.56 -19.87
C SER A 848 7.28 -62.80 -20.70
N THR A 849 6.56 -62.61 -21.80
CA THR A 849 6.13 -63.72 -22.68
C THR A 849 7.33 -64.45 -23.28
N PRO A 850 7.41 -65.78 -23.18
CA PRO A 850 8.51 -66.57 -23.74
C PRO A 850 8.65 -66.37 -25.26
N LEU A 851 9.89 -66.53 -25.76
CA LEU A 851 10.21 -66.37 -27.18
C LEU A 851 9.42 -67.34 -28.05
N GLU A 852 9.23 -68.59 -27.61
CA GLU A 852 8.48 -69.60 -28.36
C GLU A 852 7.02 -69.16 -28.58
N GLU A 853 6.40 -68.56 -27.56
CA GLU A 853 5.03 -68.06 -27.66
C GLU A 853 4.94 -66.77 -28.49
N CYS A 854 5.93 -65.88 -28.36
CA CYS A 854 6.04 -64.71 -29.21
C CYS A 854 6.16 -65.09 -30.70
N ALA A 855 6.93 -66.13 -31.01
CA ALA A 855 7.12 -66.64 -32.37
C ALA A 855 5.89 -67.37 -32.93
N LYS A 856 5.04 -67.98 -32.09
CA LYS A 856 3.73 -68.51 -32.52
C LYS A 856 2.76 -67.38 -32.88
N ARG A 857 2.85 -66.26 -32.16
CA ARG A 857 2.01 -65.06 -32.35
C ARG A 857 2.61 -64.06 -33.34
N ASP A 858 3.43 -64.49 -34.30
CA ASP A 858 4.25 -63.62 -35.16
C ASP A 858 3.43 -62.71 -36.10
N VAL A 859 2.73 -61.72 -35.54
CA VAL A 859 1.81 -60.83 -36.25
C VAL A 859 2.51 -60.03 -37.36
N LYS A 860 3.81 -59.75 -37.19
CA LYS A 860 4.61 -58.96 -38.13
C LYS A 860 5.45 -59.83 -39.10
N GLY A 861 5.37 -61.16 -39.00
CA GLY A 861 6.16 -62.11 -39.80
C GLY A 861 7.68 -61.97 -39.57
N LEU A 862 8.11 -61.41 -38.44
CA LEU A 862 9.52 -61.10 -38.17
C LEU A 862 10.30 -62.35 -37.77
N TYR A 863 9.69 -63.25 -37.02
CA TYR A 863 10.32 -64.50 -36.59
C TYR A 863 10.41 -65.50 -37.75
N GLU A 864 9.40 -65.54 -38.62
CA GLU A 864 9.46 -66.33 -39.87
C GLU A 864 10.60 -65.84 -40.79
N LYS A 865 10.69 -64.53 -41.02
CA LYS A 865 11.77 -63.93 -41.80
C LYS A 865 13.16 -64.14 -41.19
N ALA A 866 13.27 -64.08 -39.87
CA ALA A 866 14.53 -64.38 -39.18
C ALA A 866 14.94 -65.85 -39.30
N LYS A 867 13.98 -66.79 -39.22
CA LYS A 867 14.23 -68.23 -39.47
C LYS A 867 14.67 -68.51 -40.90
N ASN A 868 14.13 -67.76 -41.87
CA ASN A 868 14.49 -67.86 -43.29
C ASN A 868 15.80 -67.12 -43.64
N GLY A 869 16.46 -66.48 -42.66
CA GLY A 869 17.71 -65.75 -42.87
C GLY A 869 17.56 -64.36 -43.50
N GLU A 870 16.33 -63.89 -43.72
CA GLU A 870 16.04 -62.57 -44.29
C GLU A 870 16.28 -61.43 -43.29
N ILE A 871 16.19 -61.71 -41.99
CA ILE A 871 16.53 -60.80 -40.89
C ILE A 871 17.58 -61.45 -40.00
N THR A 872 18.82 -60.95 -40.05
CA THR A 872 19.95 -61.56 -39.34
C THR A 872 20.15 -61.04 -37.91
N ASN A 873 19.53 -59.91 -37.55
CA ASN A 873 19.76 -59.17 -36.31
C ASN A 873 18.47 -58.98 -35.48
N LEU A 874 17.51 -59.91 -35.58
CA LEU A 874 16.25 -59.82 -34.83
C LEU A 874 16.49 -59.89 -33.31
N ILE A 875 15.99 -58.88 -32.59
CA ILE A 875 16.16 -58.73 -31.14
C ILE A 875 15.55 -59.92 -30.38
N GLY A 876 16.36 -60.55 -29.53
CA GLY A 876 15.99 -61.71 -28.71
C GLY A 876 15.97 -63.05 -29.46
N PHE A 877 16.18 -63.05 -30.78
CA PHE A 877 16.28 -64.25 -31.61
C PHE A 877 17.71 -64.46 -32.16
N SER A 878 18.42 -63.38 -32.49
CA SER A 878 19.82 -63.39 -32.93
C SER A 878 20.79 -63.22 -31.76
N GLU A 879 21.89 -63.97 -31.75
CA GLU A 879 22.98 -63.80 -30.76
C GLU A 879 23.58 -62.37 -30.81
N SER A 880 23.57 -61.74 -31.99
CA SER A 880 24.08 -60.38 -32.18
C SER A 880 23.22 -59.29 -31.51
N ASN A 881 21.96 -59.58 -31.19
CA ASN A 881 21.02 -58.64 -30.57
C ASN A 881 20.21 -59.34 -29.45
N PRO A 882 20.82 -59.60 -28.28
CA PRO A 882 20.13 -60.24 -27.17
C PRO A 882 19.07 -59.32 -26.55
N TYR A 883 18.08 -59.92 -25.89
CA TYR A 883 17.13 -59.21 -25.04
C TYR A 883 17.53 -59.40 -23.56
N GLU A 884 17.89 -58.31 -22.90
CA GLU A 884 18.28 -58.30 -21.49
C GLU A 884 17.02 -58.09 -20.62
N ALA A 885 16.43 -59.18 -20.14
CA ALA A 885 15.23 -59.11 -19.31
C ALA A 885 15.45 -58.27 -18.03
N PRO A 886 14.50 -57.39 -17.66
CA PRO A 886 14.62 -56.57 -16.47
C PRO A 886 14.50 -57.41 -15.20
N GLN A 887 15.47 -57.25 -14.29
CA GLN A 887 15.49 -57.97 -13.01
C GLN A 887 14.57 -57.34 -11.96
N ASN A 888 14.38 -56.01 -12.01
CA ASN A 888 13.64 -55.23 -11.03
C ASN A 888 12.56 -54.36 -11.70
N ALA A 889 11.77 -54.94 -12.59
CA ALA A 889 10.64 -54.22 -13.18
C ALA A 889 9.61 -53.88 -12.10
N ASN A 890 8.91 -52.74 -12.26
CA ASN A 890 7.87 -52.31 -11.33
C ASN A 890 6.67 -53.29 -11.34
N LEU A 891 6.36 -53.86 -12.50
CA LEU A 891 5.35 -54.91 -12.66
C LEU A 891 5.80 -55.88 -13.77
N ILE A 892 5.57 -57.18 -13.55
CA ILE A 892 5.87 -58.25 -14.51
C ILE A 892 4.58 -58.96 -14.87
N ILE A 893 4.29 -59.10 -16.16
CA ILE A 893 3.11 -59.78 -16.67
C ILE A 893 3.56 -60.85 -17.66
N ASN A 894 3.09 -62.08 -17.48
CA ASN A 894 3.30 -63.17 -18.43
C ASN A 894 2.03 -63.40 -19.24
N THR A 895 2.07 -63.16 -20.56
CA THR A 895 0.87 -63.22 -21.43
C THR A 895 0.62 -64.60 -22.03
N THR A 896 1.28 -65.68 -21.58
CA THR A 896 1.11 -67.02 -22.16
C THR A 896 -0.31 -67.57 -21.96
N ASN A 897 -0.88 -67.46 -20.76
CA ASN A 897 -2.17 -68.06 -20.38
C ASN A 897 -3.12 -67.09 -19.67
N ILE A 898 -3.03 -65.79 -19.98
CA ILE A 898 -3.94 -64.78 -19.42
C ILE A 898 -4.61 -64.01 -20.56
N GLU A 899 -5.86 -63.63 -20.36
CA GLU A 899 -6.59 -62.78 -21.29
C GLU A 899 -6.10 -61.33 -21.19
N ILE A 900 -6.35 -60.54 -22.24
CA ILE A 900 -5.93 -59.12 -22.28
C ILE A 900 -6.58 -58.32 -21.14
N GLU A 901 -7.85 -58.61 -20.83
CA GLU A 901 -8.58 -57.96 -19.75
C GLU A 901 -7.96 -58.22 -18.38
N ASP A 902 -7.46 -59.44 -18.13
CA ASP A 902 -6.76 -59.79 -16.89
C ASP A 902 -5.42 -59.07 -16.77
N ALA A 903 -4.68 -58.99 -17.88
CA ALA A 903 -3.41 -58.25 -17.93
C ALA A 903 -3.64 -56.75 -17.65
N VAL A 904 -4.68 -56.14 -18.24
CA VAL A 904 -5.04 -54.74 -17.98
C VAL A 904 -5.50 -54.55 -16.53
N SER A 905 -6.28 -55.48 -15.98
CA SER A 905 -6.75 -55.43 -14.59
C SER A 905 -5.60 -55.49 -13.58
N GLN A 906 -4.57 -56.30 -13.85
CA GLN A 906 -3.34 -56.32 -13.02
C GLN A 906 -2.60 -54.98 -13.06
N ILE A 907 -2.53 -54.33 -14.23
CA ILE A 907 -1.90 -53.01 -14.37
C ILE A 907 -2.71 -51.95 -13.60
N LEU A 908 -4.03 -51.95 -13.72
CA LEU A 908 -4.89 -50.99 -13.02
C LEU A 908 -4.80 -51.16 -11.50
N SER A 909 -4.84 -52.40 -11.02
CA SER A 909 -4.65 -52.72 -9.60
C SER A 909 -3.30 -52.21 -9.09
N PHE A 910 -2.21 -52.43 -9.83
CA PHE A 910 -0.88 -51.88 -9.51
C PHE A 910 -0.86 -50.34 -9.47
N LEU A 911 -1.63 -49.69 -10.35
CA LEU A 911 -1.75 -48.24 -10.40
C LEU A 911 -2.70 -47.65 -9.34
N ASN A 912 -3.33 -48.50 -8.52
CA ASN A 912 -4.42 -48.19 -7.58
C ASN A 912 -5.66 -47.60 -8.27
N PHE A 913 -6.09 -48.20 -9.39
CA PHE A 913 -7.28 -47.86 -10.16
C PHE A 913 -8.33 -48.97 -10.17
#